data_AF-A0A3N1HTN7-F1
#
_entry.id   AF-A0A3N1HTN7-F1
#
_cell.length_a   1.000
_cell.length_b   1.000
_cell.length_c   1.000
_cell.angle_alpha   90.00
_cell.angle_beta   90.00
_cell.angle_gamma   90.00
#
_symmetry.space_group_name_H-M   'P 1'
#
loop_
_entity.id
_entity.type
_entity.pdbx_description
1 polymer ?
#
loop_
_entity_poly.entity_id
_entity_poly.type
_entity_poly.pdbx_seq_one_letter_code
_entity_poly.pdbx_strand_id
1 'polypeptide(L)'
;MTRTRRGEVACATAARHHRAVPPASPAPDPSAPDVPEGDAADDGALPGRSRRWRRPRGRVVAGWVALVAALGLVAAVFGVTSARTTASLGPHVATYAVTTDGEVSVDLGPLGALVLDAPLPLHLGVDVAVAEIPADLTEVGASTSVVELLGGDLQGYLQLFTAPQATLDVVTQGLVADAVQRWLLTWGGLVAVTLVGRALLGRGRRAELLALGRRHRVWLAVVLVVALVGAVVAAGLRPQAQRDAAGSGAFPVLDGTPLEGARVTGRLAGVVDLVAGFVTEQVEENDAFYAAVTTDLERAWAAASPDDPAVAAALAARGVEEPTASPTTATAPTATGSSDGDEDDLVEDAELPAGEVEDPLDDEVVTALVISDLHCNVGMAGPVARVAALGGADLVLNAGDTTMNGSSVEQTCVTAFASALGDLPVVVADGNHDSADTAAQERAAGWTVLEGDVVEVEGLRLLGAPDPRATRLLAGTEATAEAPTAGGLADELATRACDDGDVDLLLIHDASIAAPSLEQGCVPASVSGHYHVRTDPEQVGRGIRYISSSTAGAVLNQLTVGPLNGTAEATLLRFDREDGRLLSWRLVTASPQAEVTVSPWQAWPEPEAQATDVAAAPPSLLPPATEDGEPVDPDDVAGAPGQPALDEEGQPLDDGTGEPGADGAGATAPPATPGG
;
A
#
# COMPACT_ATOMS: atom_id res chain seq x y z
N MET A 1 7.48 -16.20 56.54
CA MET A 1 8.86 -15.82 56.17
C MET A 1 8.77 -15.01 54.87
N THR A 2 8.51 -13.69 54.92
CA THR A 2 9.49 -12.59 54.73
C THR A 2 10.41 -12.82 53.52
N ARG A 3 10.37 -12.02 52.44
CA ARG A 3 10.60 -10.56 52.42
C ARG A 3 10.13 -9.92 51.09
N THR A 4 9.74 -8.66 51.22
CA THR A 4 9.20 -7.67 50.28
C THR A 4 10.24 -7.04 49.34
N ARG A 5 9.80 -6.53 48.17
CA ARG A 5 10.01 -5.12 47.74
C ARG A 5 9.09 -4.70 46.59
N ARG A 6 8.42 -3.55 46.80
CA ARG A 6 7.57 -2.75 45.90
C ARG A 6 8.38 -1.70 45.13
N GLY A 7 7.79 -1.16 44.07
CA GLY A 7 8.02 0.20 43.52
C GLY A 7 7.68 0.23 42.03
N GLU A 8 6.43 0.46 41.60
CA GLU A 8 5.68 1.74 41.45
C GLU A 8 6.19 2.73 40.38
N VAL A 9 5.20 3.15 39.59
CA VAL A 9 5.11 4.00 38.40
C VAL A 9 5.39 5.48 38.68
N ALA A 10 5.91 6.22 37.68
CA ALA A 10 5.67 7.66 37.48
C ALA A 10 6.03 8.04 36.02
N CYS A 11 5.09 8.36 35.14
CA CYS A 11 4.40 9.65 34.95
C CYS A 11 5.37 10.80 34.61
N ALA A 12 5.39 11.18 33.32
CA ALA A 12 6.17 12.28 32.77
C ALA A 12 5.32 13.57 32.72
N THR A 13 5.87 14.68 33.19
CA THR A 13 5.28 16.01 32.98
C THR A 13 6.37 17.03 32.71
N ALA A 14 6.12 17.86 31.70
CA ALA A 14 6.97 18.89 31.14
C ALA A 14 7.28 20.05 32.11
N ALA A 15 8.47 20.65 32.02
CA ALA A 15 8.68 22.04 32.41
C ALA A 15 9.91 22.70 31.74
N ARG A 16 9.66 23.94 31.31
CA ARG A 16 10.53 24.89 30.60
C ARG A 16 11.68 25.39 31.47
N HIS A 17 12.84 25.71 30.88
CA HIS A 17 13.86 26.52 31.54
C HIS A 17 14.35 27.70 30.68
N HIS A 18 14.02 28.89 31.17
CA HIS A 18 14.56 30.20 30.78
C HIS A 18 15.92 30.47 31.43
N ARG A 19 16.72 31.28 30.73
CA ARG A 19 18.02 31.88 31.13
C ARG A 19 18.03 32.54 32.52
N ALA A 20 19.16 32.44 33.22
CA ALA A 20 19.61 33.47 34.16
C ALA A 20 21.15 33.57 34.28
N VAL A 21 21.58 34.78 34.63
CA VAL A 21 22.92 35.41 34.61
C VAL A 21 23.72 35.11 35.90
N PRO A 22 25.07 35.04 35.88
CA PRO A 22 25.87 34.86 37.09
C PRO A 22 26.17 36.17 37.85
N PRO A 23 26.23 36.16 39.21
CA PRO A 23 26.54 37.33 40.02
C PRO A 23 28.05 37.56 40.27
N ALA A 24 28.35 38.82 40.58
CA ALA A 24 29.67 39.42 40.76
C ALA A 24 30.27 39.25 42.17
N SER A 25 31.61 39.31 42.24
CA SER A 25 32.44 39.23 43.45
C SER A 25 32.46 40.54 44.28
N PRO A 26 32.72 40.47 45.60
CA PRO A 26 32.70 41.64 46.49
C PRO A 26 34.04 42.37 46.61
N ALA A 27 33.94 43.66 46.93
CA ALA A 27 35.03 44.62 47.18
C ALA A 27 35.55 44.59 48.62
N PRO A 28 36.78 45.10 48.90
CA PRO A 28 37.25 45.40 50.26
C PRO A 28 37.28 46.92 50.55
N ASP A 29 37.01 47.26 51.82
CA ASP A 29 36.89 48.59 52.42
C ASP A 29 38.27 49.16 52.91
N PRO A 30 38.48 50.48 53.03
CA PRO A 30 39.80 51.11 53.15
C PRO A 30 40.12 51.66 54.54
N SER A 31 41.41 51.83 54.83
CA SER A 31 41.90 52.82 55.79
C SER A 31 43.37 53.16 55.52
N ALA A 32 43.61 54.42 55.17
CA ALA A 32 44.89 55.12 55.03
C ALA A 32 45.50 55.45 56.44
N PRO A 33 46.62 56.19 56.60
CA PRO A 33 47.48 56.86 55.60
C PRO A 33 49.01 56.75 55.84
N ASP A 34 49.79 57.20 54.85
CA ASP A 34 50.84 58.25 54.97
C ASP A 34 51.92 58.09 53.88
N VAL A 35 52.19 59.23 53.21
CA VAL A 35 53.24 59.51 52.22
C VAL A 35 54.26 60.39 52.98
N PRO A 36 55.60 60.25 52.84
CA PRO A 36 56.26 60.86 51.68
C PRO A 36 57.60 60.30 51.16
N GLU A 37 57.89 60.77 49.94
CA GLU A 37 59.18 61.17 49.34
C GLU A 37 60.27 60.14 48.99
N GLY A 38 60.81 60.30 47.77
CA GLY A 38 62.20 59.91 47.46
C GLY A 38 62.51 59.40 46.05
N ASP A 39 62.55 60.32 45.08
CA ASP A 39 63.54 60.46 43.99
C ASP A 39 63.82 59.42 42.86
N ALA A 40 63.94 60.04 41.67
CA ALA A 40 64.82 59.79 40.51
C ALA A 40 64.59 58.52 39.65
N ALA A 41 63.99 58.61 38.45
CA ALA A 41 64.57 59.08 37.17
C ALA A 41 65.49 58.03 36.49
N ASP A 42 65.06 57.48 35.34
CA ASP A 42 65.80 57.58 34.07
C ASP A 42 64.94 57.14 32.86
N ASP A 43 65.23 57.76 31.73
CA ASP A 43 64.51 57.90 30.46
C ASP A 43 64.54 56.68 29.52
N GLY A 44 63.62 56.65 28.53
CA GLY A 44 63.79 55.77 27.36
C GLY A 44 62.61 55.54 26.40
N ALA A 45 62.17 56.59 25.69
CA ALA A 45 61.52 56.65 24.37
C ALA A 45 60.89 55.38 23.67
N LEU A 46 59.55 55.46 23.45
CA LEU A 46 58.66 55.24 22.27
C LEU A 46 59.12 54.38 21.03
N PRO A 47 58.24 53.89 20.10
CA PRO A 47 56.81 54.19 19.89
C PRO A 47 55.85 53.00 19.50
N GLY A 48 54.55 53.28 19.63
CA GLY A 48 53.42 52.84 18.79
C GLY A 48 53.46 51.53 17.99
N ARG A 49 52.54 50.60 18.33
CA ARG A 49 51.97 49.67 17.35
C ARG A 49 50.45 49.69 17.39
N SER A 50 49.92 49.90 16.20
CA SER A 50 48.53 50.07 15.80
C SER A 50 47.64 48.88 16.17
N ARG A 51 46.38 49.21 16.53
CA ARG A 51 45.23 48.29 16.43
C ARG A 51 45.16 47.69 15.03
N ARG A 52 45.01 46.36 14.89
CA ARG A 52 44.15 45.73 13.87
C ARG A 52 43.83 44.26 14.21
N TRP A 53 42.56 44.06 14.57
CA TRP A 53 41.67 42.96 14.23
C TRP A 53 42.04 41.51 14.61
N ARG A 54 41.50 41.11 15.76
CA ARG A 54 41.09 39.71 16.02
C ARG A 54 40.04 39.27 14.99
N ARG A 55 40.43 38.61 13.89
CA ARG A 55 39.54 37.70 13.13
C ARG A 55 40.29 36.52 12.44
N PRO A 56 40.86 35.54 13.18
CA PRO A 56 41.34 34.31 12.55
C PRO A 56 40.38 33.11 12.69
N ARG A 57 39.35 33.18 13.56
CA ARG A 57 38.49 32.01 13.87
C ARG A 57 37.52 31.64 12.74
N GLY A 58 36.91 32.61 12.05
CA GLY A 58 35.93 32.34 10.98
C GLY A 58 36.50 31.61 9.77
N ARG A 59 37.75 31.90 9.37
CA ARG A 59 38.40 31.24 8.22
C ARG A 59 38.76 29.77 8.50
N VAL A 60 39.07 29.44 9.75
CA VAL A 60 39.35 28.05 10.15
C VAL A 60 38.06 27.24 10.15
N VAL A 61 36.97 27.81 10.71
CA VAL A 61 35.65 27.17 10.69
C VAL A 61 35.15 26.99 9.25
N ALA A 62 35.27 28.01 8.40
CA ALA A 62 34.89 27.92 6.99
C ALA A 62 35.67 26.83 6.22
N GLY A 63 36.98 26.71 6.48
CA GLY A 63 37.78 25.63 5.88
C GLY A 63 37.39 24.23 6.35
N TRP A 64 36.95 24.10 7.61
CA TRP A 64 36.41 22.85 8.13
C TRP A 64 35.08 22.48 7.49
N VAL A 65 34.17 23.46 7.39
CA VAL A 65 32.87 23.27 6.72
C VAL A 65 33.07 22.87 5.26
N ALA A 66 33.97 23.54 4.53
CA ALA A 66 34.26 23.20 3.15
C ALA A 66 34.85 21.78 2.99
N LEU A 67 35.73 21.34 3.91
CA LEU A 67 36.27 19.99 3.90
C LEU A 67 35.17 18.94 4.17
N VAL A 68 34.35 19.17 5.19
CA VAL A 68 33.24 18.27 5.53
C VAL A 68 32.23 18.18 4.39
N ALA A 69 31.93 19.31 3.73
CA ALA A 69 31.08 19.34 2.54
C ALA A 69 31.71 18.58 1.36
N ALA A 70 33.00 18.76 1.11
CA ALA A 70 33.71 18.02 0.05
C ALA A 70 33.71 16.51 0.30
N LEU A 71 33.94 16.07 1.55
CA LEU A 71 33.80 14.65 1.94
C LEU A 71 32.36 14.16 1.74
N GLY A 72 31.38 15.02 2.01
CA GLY A 72 29.97 14.74 1.76
C GLY A 72 29.68 14.50 0.27
N LEU A 73 30.26 15.30 -0.62
CA LEU A 73 30.12 15.11 -2.07
C LEU A 73 30.79 13.82 -2.56
N VAL A 74 31.99 13.49 -2.08
CA VAL A 74 32.66 12.21 -2.40
C VAL A 74 31.78 11.03 -1.96
N ALA A 75 31.28 11.10 -0.72
CA ALA A 75 30.42 10.06 -0.17
C ALA A 75 29.08 9.97 -0.90
N ALA A 76 28.54 11.07 -1.42
CA ALA A 76 27.28 11.08 -2.17
C ALA A 76 27.44 10.38 -3.51
N VAL A 77 28.53 10.67 -4.25
CA VAL A 77 28.87 9.93 -5.47
C VAL A 77 28.98 8.44 -5.17
N PHE A 78 29.74 8.07 -4.14
CA PHE A 78 29.88 6.67 -3.73
C PHE A 78 28.54 6.04 -3.34
N GLY A 79 27.69 6.76 -2.60
CA GLY A 79 26.36 6.30 -2.20
C GLY A 79 25.50 5.95 -3.41
N VAL A 80 25.40 6.86 -4.38
CA VAL A 80 24.62 6.65 -5.61
C VAL A 80 25.20 5.53 -6.48
N THR A 81 26.50 5.55 -6.77
CA THR A 81 27.11 4.58 -7.69
C THR A 81 27.33 3.19 -7.08
N SER A 82 27.02 3.00 -5.79
CA SER A 82 27.09 1.71 -5.12
C SER A 82 25.74 1.27 -4.54
N ALA A 83 24.69 2.01 -4.86
CA ALA A 83 23.34 1.73 -4.40
C ALA A 83 22.85 0.42 -5.00
N ARG A 84 22.20 -0.38 -4.15
CA ARG A 84 21.58 -1.65 -4.51
C ARG A 84 20.29 -1.84 -3.72
N THR A 85 19.32 -2.47 -4.34
CA THR A 85 18.09 -2.90 -3.68
C THR A 85 17.66 -4.26 -4.19
N THR A 86 16.81 -4.94 -3.44
CA THR A 86 16.15 -6.18 -3.86
C THR A 86 14.67 -5.90 -3.96
N ALA A 87 14.06 -6.25 -5.08
CA ALA A 87 12.62 -6.10 -5.33
C ALA A 87 12.16 -7.23 -6.26
N SER A 88 10.85 -7.35 -6.49
CA SER A 88 10.31 -8.34 -7.41
C SER A 88 10.50 -7.94 -8.87
N LEU A 89 10.72 -8.94 -9.71
CA LEU A 89 10.59 -8.86 -11.16
C LEU A 89 9.64 -9.97 -11.60
N GLY A 90 8.36 -9.66 -11.63
CA GLY A 90 7.30 -10.65 -11.76
C GLY A 90 7.36 -11.68 -10.62
N PRO A 91 7.39 -13.00 -10.88
CA PRO A 91 7.43 -14.01 -9.81
C PRO A 91 8.83 -14.16 -9.18
N HIS A 92 9.85 -13.47 -9.70
CA HIS A 92 11.24 -13.61 -9.24
C HIS A 92 11.62 -12.53 -8.24
N VAL A 93 12.54 -12.87 -7.34
CA VAL A 93 13.32 -11.85 -6.63
C VAL A 93 14.45 -11.39 -7.54
N ALA A 94 14.65 -10.08 -7.66
CA ALA A 94 15.75 -9.52 -8.43
C ALA A 94 16.58 -8.55 -7.59
N THR A 95 17.89 -8.54 -7.83
CA THR A 95 18.81 -7.54 -7.26
C THR A 95 19.06 -6.45 -8.27
N TYR A 96 18.69 -5.22 -7.93
CA TYR A 96 18.90 -4.02 -8.72
C TYR A 96 20.12 -3.28 -8.19
N ALA A 97 21.08 -2.96 -9.05
CA ALA A 97 22.29 -2.25 -8.68
C ALA A 97 22.57 -1.11 -9.66
N VAL A 98 22.91 0.07 -9.14
CA VAL A 98 23.26 1.22 -9.98
C VAL A 98 24.58 0.96 -10.70
N THR A 99 24.58 1.16 -12.01
CA THR A 99 25.77 1.12 -12.88
C THR A 99 26.06 2.51 -13.45
N THR A 100 27.17 2.62 -14.18
CA THR A 100 27.69 3.89 -14.75
C THR A 100 28.01 3.74 -16.24
N ASP A 101 27.40 2.74 -16.88
CA ASP A 101 27.51 2.43 -18.30
C ASP A 101 26.39 3.04 -19.15
N GLY A 102 25.37 3.63 -18.52
CA GLY A 102 24.23 4.23 -19.20
C GLY A 102 23.28 3.20 -19.80
N GLU A 103 23.31 1.97 -19.30
CA GLU A 103 22.47 0.86 -19.80
C GLU A 103 21.61 0.30 -18.65
N VAL A 104 20.38 -0.11 -18.94
CA VAL A 104 19.61 -0.99 -18.07
C VAL A 104 19.75 -2.41 -18.60
N SER A 105 20.33 -3.29 -17.79
CA SER A 105 20.65 -4.67 -18.13
C SER A 105 19.85 -5.60 -17.21
N VAL A 106 19.05 -6.51 -17.79
CA VAL A 106 18.34 -7.55 -17.06
C VAL A 106 18.98 -8.89 -17.39
N ASP A 107 19.72 -9.45 -16.43
CA ASP A 107 20.37 -10.75 -16.53
C ASP A 107 19.39 -11.86 -16.11
N LEU A 108 18.97 -12.67 -17.09
CA LEU A 108 18.09 -13.83 -16.93
C LEU A 108 18.90 -15.14 -16.88
N GLY A 109 20.20 -15.03 -16.59
CA GLY A 109 21.11 -16.15 -16.40
C GLY A 109 21.28 -16.99 -17.68
N PRO A 110 21.06 -18.32 -17.64
CA PRO A 110 21.25 -19.20 -18.79
C PRO A 110 20.34 -18.89 -20.01
N LEU A 111 19.32 -18.06 -19.84
CA LEU A 111 18.41 -17.65 -20.91
C LEU A 111 18.96 -16.50 -21.74
N GLY A 112 19.90 -15.72 -21.18
CA GLY A 112 20.49 -14.53 -21.79
C GLY A 112 20.19 -13.28 -20.97
N ALA A 113 20.37 -12.12 -21.59
CA ALA A 113 20.12 -10.81 -20.99
C ALA A 113 19.37 -9.88 -21.96
N LEU A 114 18.56 -8.99 -21.39
CA LEU A 114 17.89 -7.87 -22.07
C LEU A 114 18.63 -6.57 -21.72
N VAL A 115 19.08 -5.81 -22.71
CA VAL A 115 19.84 -4.57 -22.51
C VAL A 115 19.20 -3.42 -23.27
N LEU A 116 18.87 -2.35 -22.57
CA LEU A 116 18.32 -1.12 -23.14
C LEU A 116 19.12 0.11 -22.70
N ASP A 117 19.06 1.19 -23.46
CA ASP A 117 19.73 2.43 -23.08
C ASP A 117 18.99 3.08 -21.91
N ALA A 118 19.71 3.42 -20.85
CA ALA A 118 19.12 4.03 -19.67
C ALA A 118 18.79 5.51 -19.96
N PRO A 119 17.56 5.99 -19.69
CA PRO A 119 17.21 7.40 -19.84
C PRO A 119 17.77 8.29 -18.70
N LEU A 120 18.70 7.77 -17.89
CA LEU A 120 19.19 8.44 -16.69
C LEU A 120 20.36 9.40 -17.00
N PRO A 121 20.45 10.55 -16.29
CA PRO A 121 21.54 11.49 -16.49
C PRO A 121 22.88 10.91 -16.05
N LEU A 122 23.98 11.50 -16.53
CA LEU A 122 25.36 11.16 -16.14
C LEU A 122 25.81 9.74 -16.50
N HIS A 123 25.17 9.11 -17.50
CA HIS A 123 25.43 7.71 -17.88
C HIS A 123 25.19 6.73 -16.72
N LEU A 124 24.25 7.04 -15.83
CA LEU A 124 23.81 6.06 -14.84
C LEU A 124 22.98 4.98 -15.53
N GLY A 125 23.16 3.75 -15.09
CA GLY A 125 22.41 2.59 -15.54
C GLY A 125 21.93 1.76 -14.35
N VAL A 126 21.26 0.65 -14.63
CA VAL A 126 20.81 -0.30 -13.61
C VAL A 126 21.05 -1.73 -14.12
N ASP A 127 21.79 -2.51 -13.35
CA ASP A 127 21.92 -3.95 -13.56
C ASP A 127 20.91 -4.68 -12.67
N VAL A 128 20.14 -5.57 -13.28
CA VAL A 128 19.06 -6.34 -12.67
C VAL A 128 19.42 -7.81 -12.78
N ALA A 129 19.89 -8.40 -11.69
CA ALA A 129 20.19 -9.81 -11.61
C ALA A 129 18.96 -10.57 -11.10
N VAL A 130 18.35 -11.36 -11.97
CA VAL A 130 17.13 -12.13 -11.65
C VAL A 130 17.54 -13.42 -10.93
N ALA A 131 17.04 -13.61 -9.71
CA ALA A 131 17.27 -14.80 -8.90
C ALA A 131 16.14 -15.83 -9.10
N GLU A 132 16.16 -16.91 -8.32
CA GLU A 132 15.13 -17.96 -8.37
C GLU A 132 13.80 -17.47 -7.74
N ILE A 133 12.70 -18.12 -8.13
CA ILE A 133 11.37 -17.91 -7.54
C ILE A 133 11.42 -18.34 -6.06
N PRO A 134 10.92 -17.53 -5.11
CA PRO A 134 10.93 -17.84 -3.69
C PRO A 134 10.45 -19.26 -3.34
N ALA A 135 11.01 -19.81 -2.26
CA ALA A 135 10.60 -21.11 -1.72
C ALA A 135 9.10 -21.13 -1.38
N ASP A 136 8.54 -20.03 -0.89
CA ASP A 136 7.14 -19.93 -0.50
C ASP A 136 6.15 -19.92 -1.69
N LEU A 137 6.68 -19.84 -2.93
CA LEU A 137 5.95 -20.03 -4.18
C LEU A 137 6.26 -21.39 -4.83
N THR A 138 7.26 -22.13 -4.34
CA THR A 138 7.77 -23.38 -4.95
C THR A 138 7.71 -24.60 -4.03
N GLU A 139 7.53 -24.43 -2.73
CA GLU A 139 7.27 -25.52 -1.78
C GLU A 139 5.81 -25.96 -1.91
N VAL A 140 5.60 -27.08 -2.61
CA VAL A 140 4.29 -27.74 -2.65
C VAL A 140 4.42 -29.24 -2.43
N GLY A 141 3.49 -29.78 -1.65
CA GLY A 141 3.31 -31.21 -1.37
C GLY A 141 2.99 -32.05 -2.61
N ALA A 142 3.13 -33.36 -2.47
CA ALA A 142 3.20 -34.34 -3.57
C ALA A 142 1.91 -34.53 -4.42
N SER A 143 0.89 -33.67 -4.31
CA SER A 143 -0.41 -33.80 -4.97
C SER A 143 -0.73 -32.75 -6.05
N THR A 144 0.15 -31.77 -6.29
CA THR A 144 -0.18 -30.62 -7.15
C THR A 144 0.12 -30.84 -8.64
N SER A 145 -0.77 -30.34 -9.51
CA SER A 145 -0.66 -30.45 -10.95
C SER A 145 0.27 -29.38 -11.55
N VAL A 146 1.06 -29.75 -12.56
CA VAL A 146 2.04 -28.85 -13.22
C VAL A 146 1.38 -27.64 -13.89
N VAL A 147 0.10 -27.75 -14.26
CA VAL A 147 -0.66 -26.68 -14.91
C VAL A 147 -0.93 -25.51 -13.95
N GLU A 148 -1.13 -25.78 -12.66
CA GLU A 148 -1.40 -24.75 -11.66
C GLU A 148 -0.11 -24.02 -11.23
N LEU A 149 1.03 -24.73 -11.17
CA LEU A 149 2.37 -24.13 -11.00
C LEU A 149 2.69 -23.11 -12.11
N LEU A 150 2.31 -23.42 -13.35
CA LEU A 150 2.50 -22.51 -14.48
C LEU A 150 1.56 -21.28 -14.42
N GLY A 151 0.42 -21.38 -13.73
CA GLY A 151 -0.53 -20.28 -13.57
C GLY A 151 -0.04 -19.17 -12.64
N GLY A 152 0.55 -19.53 -11.49
CA GLY A 152 1.14 -18.57 -10.55
C GLY A 152 2.35 -17.82 -11.14
N ASP A 153 3.22 -18.54 -11.86
CA ASP A 153 4.34 -17.92 -12.57
C ASP A 153 3.87 -16.97 -13.68
N LEU A 154 2.89 -17.40 -14.49
CA LEU A 154 2.29 -16.58 -15.55
C LEU A 154 1.72 -15.27 -14.97
N GLN A 155 1.15 -15.32 -13.78
CA GLN A 155 0.59 -14.15 -13.14
C GLN A 155 1.63 -13.10 -12.76
N GLY A 156 2.73 -13.51 -12.12
CA GLY A 156 3.80 -12.58 -11.80
C GLY A 156 4.31 -11.87 -13.06
N TYR A 157 4.39 -12.59 -14.18
CA TYR A 157 4.71 -11.97 -15.46
C TYR A 157 3.62 -11.03 -15.95
N LEU A 158 2.33 -11.42 -15.93
CA LEU A 158 1.24 -10.54 -16.37
C LEU A 158 1.17 -9.24 -15.54
N GLN A 159 1.34 -9.29 -14.22
CA GLN A 159 1.37 -8.11 -13.35
C GLN A 159 2.53 -7.16 -13.67
N LEU A 160 3.71 -7.70 -13.96
CA LEU A 160 4.85 -6.90 -14.38
C LEU A 160 4.52 -6.08 -15.64
N PHE A 161 3.67 -6.62 -16.52
CA PHE A 161 3.28 -5.97 -17.76
C PHE A 161 2.08 -5.03 -17.61
N THR A 162 1.08 -5.37 -16.79
CA THR A 162 -0.14 -4.57 -16.63
C THR A 162 0.05 -3.38 -15.68
N ALA A 163 0.97 -3.44 -14.71
CA ALA A 163 1.27 -2.31 -13.81
C ALA A 163 2.77 -2.17 -13.52
N PRO A 164 3.62 -1.90 -14.53
CA PRO A 164 5.07 -1.82 -14.35
C PRO A 164 5.52 -0.70 -13.40
N GLN A 165 4.72 0.36 -13.27
CA GLN A 165 5.08 1.53 -12.45
C GLN A 165 5.19 1.21 -10.97
N ALA A 166 4.31 0.36 -10.42
CA ALA A 166 4.37 -0.01 -9.01
C ALA A 166 5.69 -0.75 -8.68
N THR A 167 6.14 -1.64 -9.57
CA THR A 167 7.45 -2.30 -9.42
C THR A 167 8.60 -1.30 -9.54
N LEU A 168 8.53 -0.34 -10.47
CA LEU A 168 9.54 0.70 -10.63
C LEU A 168 9.62 1.64 -9.42
N ASP A 169 8.50 1.96 -8.79
CA ASP A 169 8.45 2.79 -7.58
C ASP A 169 9.16 2.10 -6.42
N VAL A 170 8.87 0.82 -6.19
CA VAL A 170 9.56 0.00 -5.17
C VAL A 170 11.07 0.01 -5.40
N VAL A 171 11.50 -0.27 -6.63
CA VAL A 171 12.93 -0.29 -7.00
C VAL A 171 13.56 1.09 -6.78
N THR A 172 12.91 2.15 -7.22
CA THR A 172 13.43 3.52 -7.15
C THR A 172 13.57 3.96 -5.70
N GLN A 173 12.52 3.78 -4.88
CA GLN A 173 12.55 4.11 -3.46
C GLN A 173 13.63 3.31 -2.72
N GLY A 174 13.75 2.02 -3.00
CA GLY A 174 14.80 1.16 -2.42
C GLY A 174 16.21 1.62 -2.79
N LEU A 175 16.47 1.93 -4.06
CA LEU A 175 17.76 2.45 -4.52
C LEU A 175 18.10 3.80 -3.89
N VAL A 176 17.12 4.71 -3.77
CA VAL A 176 17.30 6.01 -3.13
C VAL A 176 17.60 5.85 -1.64
N ALA A 177 16.87 4.99 -0.94
CA ALA A 177 17.07 4.71 0.48
C ALA A 177 18.47 4.15 0.74
N ASP A 178 18.90 3.12 -0.01
CA ASP A 178 20.24 2.53 0.13
C ASP A 178 21.35 3.53 -0.27
N ALA A 179 21.14 4.35 -1.31
CA ALA A 179 22.07 5.41 -1.70
C ALA A 179 22.29 6.43 -0.57
N VAL A 180 21.20 6.90 0.06
CA VAL A 180 21.22 7.85 1.18
C VAL A 180 21.88 7.23 2.41
N GLN A 181 21.52 5.99 2.75
CA GLN A 181 22.12 5.28 3.88
C GLN A 181 23.63 5.14 3.71
N ARG A 182 24.09 4.69 2.53
CA ARG A 182 25.52 4.56 2.21
C ARG A 182 26.22 5.90 2.22
N TRP A 183 25.60 6.94 1.69
CA TRP A 183 26.13 8.29 1.73
C TRP A 183 26.37 8.74 3.17
N LEU A 184 25.36 8.64 4.04
CA LEU A 184 25.45 9.06 5.44
C LEU A 184 26.50 8.26 6.22
N LEU A 185 26.53 6.93 6.07
CA LEU A 185 27.51 6.06 6.73
C LEU A 185 28.93 6.37 6.27
N THR A 186 29.15 6.51 4.96
CA THR A 186 30.46 6.82 4.39
C THR A 186 30.91 8.22 4.78
N TRP A 187 30.02 9.20 4.72
CA TRP A 187 30.31 10.58 5.11
C TRP A 187 30.68 10.67 6.60
N GLY A 188 29.88 10.05 7.48
CA GLY A 188 30.15 9.97 8.91
C GLY A 188 31.49 9.29 9.21
N GLY A 189 31.78 8.17 8.53
CA GLY A 189 33.06 7.47 8.64
C GLY A 189 34.26 8.33 8.22
N LEU A 190 34.18 9.00 7.07
CA LEU A 190 35.24 9.90 6.57
C LEU A 190 35.49 11.07 7.53
N VAL A 191 34.42 11.66 8.08
CA VAL A 191 34.52 12.72 9.08
C VAL A 191 35.17 12.20 10.36
N ALA A 192 34.75 11.03 10.87
CA ALA A 192 35.32 10.41 12.06
C ALA A 192 36.81 10.11 11.90
N VAL A 193 37.21 9.48 10.79
CA VAL A 193 38.62 9.22 10.46
C VAL A 193 39.43 10.52 10.41
N THR A 194 38.87 11.56 9.80
CA THR A 194 39.52 12.89 9.72
C THR A 194 39.70 13.52 11.11
N LEU A 195 38.71 13.40 12.00
CA LEU A 195 38.77 13.92 13.37
C LEU A 195 39.77 13.14 14.23
N VAL A 196 39.74 11.81 14.16
CA VAL A 196 40.67 10.92 14.88
C VAL A 196 42.10 11.15 14.40
N GLY A 197 42.34 11.16 13.09
CA GLY A 197 43.66 11.45 12.52
C GLY A 197 44.19 12.82 12.98
N ARG A 198 43.32 13.83 13.06
CA ARG A 198 43.68 15.13 13.65
C ARG A 198 44.01 15.06 15.12
N ALA A 199 43.25 14.30 15.91
CA ALA A 199 43.53 14.13 17.33
C ALA A 199 44.92 13.52 17.52
N LEU A 200 45.21 12.42 16.82
CA LEU A 200 46.47 11.69 16.86
C LEU A 200 47.69 12.53 16.43
N LEU A 201 47.55 13.37 15.40
CA LEU A 201 48.66 14.22 14.91
C LEU A 201 49.09 15.33 15.89
N GLY A 202 48.27 15.71 16.87
CA GLY A 202 48.62 16.77 17.84
C GLY A 202 48.72 18.18 17.22
N ARG A 203 48.73 19.25 18.03
CA ARG A 203 48.66 20.64 17.52
C ARG A 203 49.93 21.10 16.80
N GLY A 204 51.11 20.63 17.23
CA GLY A 204 52.41 21.00 16.67
C GLY A 204 52.62 20.47 15.25
N ARG A 205 52.45 19.15 15.04
CA ARG A 205 52.59 18.51 13.73
C ARG A 205 51.55 19.04 12.73
N ARG A 206 50.33 19.34 13.19
CA ARG A 206 49.29 19.98 12.37
C ARG A 206 49.71 21.37 11.88
N ALA A 207 50.37 22.18 12.70
CA ALA A 207 50.85 23.51 12.30
C ALA A 207 51.99 23.41 11.27
N GLU A 208 52.89 22.45 11.44
CA GLU A 208 54.00 22.15 10.53
C GLU A 208 53.49 21.68 9.15
N LEU A 209 52.53 20.74 9.14
CA LEU A 209 51.89 20.23 7.91
C LEU A 209 51.04 21.31 7.20
N LEU A 210 50.37 22.19 7.94
CA LEU A 210 49.62 23.30 7.35
C LEU A 210 50.56 24.36 6.73
N ALA A 211 51.74 24.57 7.31
CA ALA A 211 52.75 25.48 6.77
C ALA A 211 53.34 24.94 5.45
N LEU A 212 53.62 23.64 5.39
CA LEU A 212 54.02 22.93 4.16
C LEU A 212 52.88 22.92 3.13
N GLY A 213 51.66 22.61 3.56
CA GLY A 213 50.47 22.50 2.70
C GLY A 213 50.04 23.81 2.06
N ARG A 214 50.30 24.98 2.66
CA ARG A 214 50.01 26.29 2.03
C ARG A 214 50.77 26.52 0.73
N ARG A 215 51.98 25.98 0.61
CA ARG A 215 52.82 26.06 -0.59
C ARG A 215 52.30 25.15 -1.71
N HIS A 216 51.60 24.08 -1.34
CA HIS A 216 51.05 23.07 -2.25
C HIS A 216 49.51 23.07 -2.27
N ARG A 217 48.84 24.11 -1.78
CA ARG A 217 47.37 24.17 -1.63
C ARG A 217 46.62 23.94 -2.94
N VAL A 218 47.17 24.42 -4.05
CA VAL A 218 46.63 24.20 -5.40
C VAL A 218 46.80 22.75 -5.80
N TRP A 219 47.97 22.16 -5.54
CA TRP A 219 48.24 20.75 -5.82
C TRP A 219 47.41 19.80 -4.95
N LEU A 220 47.17 20.11 -3.68
CA LEU A 220 46.29 19.32 -2.81
C LEU A 220 44.82 19.42 -3.25
N ALA A 221 44.37 20.60 -3.70
CA ALA A 221 43.04 20.75 -4.30
C ALA A 221 42.93 20.00 -5.63
N VAL A 222 43.97 20.05 -6.47
CA VAL A 222 44.04 19.27 -7.72
C VAL A 222 44.06 17.77 -7.44
N VAL A 223 44.82 17.29 -6.45
CA VAL A 223 44.83 15.88 -6.06
C VAL A 223 43.48 15.45 -5.48
N LEU A 224 42.80 16.30 -4.71
CA LEU A 224 41.45 16.02 -4.22
C LEU A 224 40.44 15.95 -5.38
N VAL A 225 40.51 16.88 -6.34
CA VAL A 225 39.66 16.87 -7.54
C VAL A 225 39.99 15.66 -8.42
N VAL A 226 41.26 15.33 -8.60
CA VAL A 226 41.70 14.14 -9.36
C VAL A 226 41.35 12.85 -8.63
N ALA A 227 41.33 12.82 -7.30
CA ALA A 227 40.86 11.68 -6.53
C ALA A 227 39.33 11.57 -6.57
N LEU A 228 38.61 12.69 -6.56
CA LEU A 228 37.15 12.74 -6.72
C LEU A 228 36.76 12.26 -8.13
N VAL A 229 37.36 12.85 -9.16
CA VAL A 229 37.18 12.46 -10.56
C VAL A 229 37.70 11.04 -10.78
N GLY A 230 38.81 10.66 -10.16
CA GLY A 230 39.38 9.32 -10.26
C GLY A 230 38.51 8.26 -9.58
N ALA A 231 37.82 8.59 -8.49
CA ALA A 231 36.84 7.70 -7.86
C ALA A 231 35.57 7.58 -8.71
N VAL A 232 35.09 8.68 -9.31
CA VAL A 232 33.99 8.68 -10.29
C VAL A 232 34.36 7.84 -11.52
N VAL A 233 35.56 8.04 -12.05
CA VAL A 233 36.07 7.34 -13.24
C VAL A 233 36.40 5.87 -12.93
N ALA A 234 36.93 5.55 -11.75
CA ALA A 234 37.19 4.17 -11.34
C ALA A 234 35.89 3.40 -11.04
N ALA A 235 34.83 4.08 -10.59
CA ALA A 235 33.49 3.52 -10.56
C ALA A 235 32.95 3.26 -11.98
N GLY A 236 33.28 4.13 -12.94
CA GLY A 236 32.92 4.02 -14.37
C GLY A 236 33.73 3.03 -15.22
N LEU A 237 34.92 2.63 -14.78
CA LEU A 237 35.83 1.77 -15.56
C LEU A 237 35.82 0.32 -15.03
N ARG A 238 34.67 -0.35 -15.11
CA ARG A 238 34.68 -1.82 -15.23
C ARG A 238 34.85 -2.20 -16.69
N PRO A 239 35.60 -3.28 -17.02
CA PRO A 239 36.08 -3.52 -18.36
C PRO A 239 34.94 -3.70 -19.36
N GLN A 240 34.87 -2.74 -20.28
CA GLN A 240 34.19 -2.63 -21.56
C GLN A 240 34.34 -3.85 -22.50
N ALA A 241 34.96 -4.95 -22.04
CA ALA A 241 35.32 -6.13 -22.83
C ALA A 241 34.14 -7.06 -23.15
N GLN A 242 32.93 -6.81 -22.63
CA GLN A 242 31.71 -7.54 -22.97
C GLN A 242 30.77 -6.78 -23.93
N ARG A 243 31.04 -5.50 -24.25
CA ARG A 243 30.16 -4.65 -25.08
C ARG A 243 29.99 -5.12 -26.54
N ASP A 244 30.89 -5.97 -27.04
CA ASP A 244 30.90 -6.38 -28.44
C ASP A 244 30.51 -7.86 -28.69
N ALA A 245 30.12 -8.61 -27.65
CA ALA A 245 30.04 -10.08 -27.75
C ALA A 245 28.63 -10.70 -27.71
N ALA A 246 27.56 -9.92 -27.56
CA ALA A 246 26.21 -10.46 -27.50
C ALA A 246 25.33 -9.84 -28.61
N GLY A 247 25.00 -10.67 -29.59
CA GLY A 247 24.53 -10.24 -30.90
C GLY A 247 23.05 -9.91 -31.02
N SER A 248 22.79 -9.25 -32.14
CA SER A 248 21.63 -9.36 -33.05
C SER A 248 20.36 -8.58 -32.73
N GLY A 249 20.31 -7.37 -33.33
CA GLY A 249 19.12 -6.85 -34.01
C GLY A 249 18.25 -5.89 -33.20
N ALA A 250 17.96 -4.72 -33.77
CA ALA A 250 16.76 -3.99 -33.40
C ALA A 250 15.56 -4.86 -33.77
N PHE A 251 14.66 -5.09 -32.82
CA PHE A 251 13.45 -5.87 -33.02
C PHE A 251 12.32 -4.90 -33.39
N PRO A 252 11.84 -4.86 -34.64
CA PRO A 252 10.81 -3.90 -35.05
C PRO A 252 9.49 -4.06 -34.31
N VAL A 253 9.25 -5.24 -33.72
CA VAL A 253 8.10 -5.51 -32.84
C VAL A 253 8.11 -4.65 -31.56
N LEU A 254 9.29 -4.16 -31.16
CA LEU A 254 9.46 -3.34 -29.97
C LEU A 254 9.38 -1.83 -30.31
N ASP A 255 9.31 -1.46 -31.60
CA ASP A 255 9.20 -0.06 -32.01
C ASP A 255 7.87 0.53 -31.51
N GLY A 256 7.91 1.68 -30.83
CA GLY A 256 6.74 2.27 -30.19
C GLY A 256 6.35 1.66 -28.84
N THR A 257 7.09 0.66 -28.35
CA THR A 257 6.93 0.12 -26.98
C THR A 257 7.97 0.75 -26.03
N PRO A 258 7.80 0.64 -24.70
CA PRO A 258 8.84 1.04 -23.73
C PRO A 258 10.19 0.31 -23.89
N LEU A 259 10.23 -0.77 -24.68
CA LEU A 259 11.43 -1.56 -24.96
C LEU A 259 12.02 -1.26 -26.36
N GLU A 260 11.62 -0.16 -26.99
CA GLU A 260 12.18 0.27 -28.28
C GLU A 260 13.71 0.35 -28.21
N GLY A 261 14.39 -0.29 -29.16
CA GLY A 261 15.86 -0.36 -29.20
C GLY A 261 16.49 -1.36 -28.23
N ALA A 262 15.71 -2.14 -27.48
CA ALA A 262 16.25 -3.16 -26.60
C ALA A 262 17.01 -4.25 -27.37
N ARG A 263 18.14 -4.66 -26.82
CA ARG A 263 19.02 -5.72 -27.32
C ARG A 263 18.80 -6.97 -26.49
N VAL A 264 18.40 -8.06 -27.12
CA VAL A 264 18.13 -9.34 -26.45
C VAL A 264 19.20 -10.34 -26.85
N THR A 265 19.72 -11.06 -25.87
CA THR A 265 20.83 -12.00 -26.07
C THR A 265 20.42 -13.41 -25.66
N GLY A 266 21.21 -14.42 -26.04
CA GLY A 266 20.99 -15.81 -25.62
C GLY A 266 19.82 -16.49 -26.34
N ARG A 267 19.09 -17.35 -25.61
CA ARG A 267 18.00 -18.18 -26.16
C ARG A 267 16.69 -17.40 -26.34
N LEU A 268 16.53 -16.29 -25.61
CA LEU A 268 15.35 -15.42 -25.68
C LEU A 268 15.24 -14.68 -27.01
N ALA A 269 16.36 -14.33 -27.64
CA ALA A 269 16.39 -13.59 -28.91
C ALA A 269 15.56 -14.25 -30.04
N GLY A 270 15.35 -15.58 -29.98
CA GLY A 270 14.55 -16.31 -30.97
C GLY A 270 13.03 -16.32 -30.72
N VAL A 271 12.56 -15.78 -29.59
CA VAL A 271 11.15 -15.86 -29.15
C VAL A 271 10.54 -14.47 -28.90
N VAL A 272 11.36 -13.40 -28.91
CA VAL A 272 10.94 -12.03 -28.59
C VAL A 272 9.78 -11.54 -29.45
N ASP A 273 9.80 -11.78 -30.77
CA ASP A 273 8.73 -11.31 -31.66
C ASP A 273 7.35 -11.92 -31.34
N LEU A 274 7.33 -13.16 -30.83
CA LEU A 274 6.08 -13.82 -30.45
C LEU A 274 5.56 -13.31 -29.11
N VAL A 275 6.47 -13.12 -28.14
CA VAL A 275 6.10 -12.75 -26.76
C VAL A 275 5.77 -11.25 -26.67
N ALA A 276 6.53 -10.39 -27.34
CA ALA A 276 6.34 -8.94 -27.28
C ALA A 276 5.01 -8.48 -27.86
N GLY A 277 4.60 -9.06 -29.00
CA GLY A 277 3.30 -8.74 -29.62
C GLY A 277 2.13 -9.12 -28.71
N PHE A 278 2.16 -10.35 -28.17
CA PHE A 278 1.13 -10.82 -27.23
C PHE A 278 1.07 -9.98 -25.95
N VAL A 279 2.22 -9.66 -25.36
CA VAL A 279 2.29 -8.84 -24.14
C VAL A 279 1.71 -7.44 -24.38
N THR A 280 2.07 -6.79 -25.49
CA THR A 280 1.60 -5.43 -25.79
C THR A 280 0.08 -5.41 -25.95
N GLU A 281 -0.48 -6.36 -26.70
CA GLU A 281 -1.93 -6.50 -26.89
C GLU A 281 -2.65 -6.69 -25.54
N GLN A 282 -2.14 -7.57 -24.67
CA GLN A 282 -2.74 -7.82 -23.36
C GLN A 282 -2.68 -6.62 -22.41
N VAL A 283 -1.60 -5.82 -22.46
CA VAL A 283 -1.49 -4.58 -21.68
C VAL A 283 -2.47 -3.54 -22.19
N GLU A 284 -2.53 -3.33 -23.51
CA GLU A 284 -3.47 -2.38 -24.12
C GLU A 284 -4.94 -2.76 -23.83
N GLU A 285 -5.29 -4.04 -23.91
CA GLU A 285 -6.62 -4.56 -23.55
C GLU A 285 -6.95 -4.30 -22.08
N ASN A 286 -6.00 -4.57 -21.18
CA ASN A 286 -6.16 -4.36 -19.74
C ASN A 286 -6.35 -2.87 -19.40
N ASP A 287 -5.50 -2.01 -19.94
CA ASP A 287 -5.56 -0.56 -19.71
C ASP A 287 -6.86 0.04 -20.27
N ALA A 288 -7.26 -0.40 -21.46
CA ALA A 288 -8.53 0.01 -22.06
C ALA A 288 -9.73 -0.42 -21.21
N PHE A 289 -9.69 -1.61 -20.62
CA PHE A 289 -10.74 -2.11 -19.73
C PHE A 289 -10.88 -1.24 -18.48
N TYR A 290 -9.80 -0.98 -17.74
CA TYR A 290 -9.90 -0.18 -16.50
C TYR A 290 -10.14 1.31 -16.77
N ALA A 291 -9.72 1.83 -17.92
CA ALA A 291 -10.14 3.15 -18.40
C ALA A 291 -11.65 3.21 -18.69
N ALA A 292 -12.22 2.15 -19.27
CA ALA A 292 -13.66 2.04 -19.48
C ALA A 292 -14.42 1.97 -18.14
N VAL A 293 -13.97 1.14 -17.19
CA VAL A 293 -14.54 1.07 -15.83
C VAL A 293 -14.54 2.45 -15.17
N THR A 294 -13.43 3.17 -15.22
CA THR A 294 -13.31 4.51 -14.61
C THR A 294 -14.26 5.52 -15.28
N THR A 295 -14.36 5.46 -16.62
CA THR A 295 -15.26 6.35 -17.38
C THR A 295 -16.73 6.05 -17.07
N ASP A 296 -17.09 4.76 -16.96
CA ASP A 296 -18.44 4.33 -16.64
C ASP A 296 -18.80 4.68 -15.18
N LEU A 297 -17.86 4.51 -14.25
CA LEU A 297 -17.98 4.93 -12.85
C LEU A 297 -18.34 6.41 -12.74
N GLU A 298 -17.61 7.30 -13.41
CA GLU A 298 -17.90 8.74 -13.36
C GLU A 298 -19.31 9.05 -13.88
N ARG A 299 -19.76 8.36 -14.93
CA ARG A 299 -21.11 8.53 -15.49
C ARG A 299 -22.18 8.01 -14.54
N ALA A 300 -21.98 6.81 -13.99
CA ALA A 300 -22.91 6.18 -13.06
C ALA A 300 -23.01 7.00 -11.76
N TRP A 301 -21.89 7.56 -11.29
CA TRP A 301 -21.87 8.45 -10.13
C TRP A 301 -22.67 9.72 -10.37
N ALA A 302 -22.48 10.36 -11.52
CA ALA A 302 -23.23 11.56 -11.88
C ALA A 302 -24.74 11.31 -11.98
N ALA A 303 -25.14 10.13 -12.48
CA ALA A 303 -26.53 9.74 -12.50
C ALA A 303 -27.11 9.47 -11.09
N ALA A 304 -26.30 8.91 -10.19
CA ALA A 304 -26.72 8.59 -8.82
C ALA A 304 -26.70 9.80 -7.87
N SER A 305 -25.95 10.84 -8.20
CA SER A 305 -25.74 12.03 -7.36
C SER A 305 -25.73 13.32 -8.21
N PRO A 306 -26.86 13.67 -8.86
CA PRO A 306 -26.91 14.78 -9.84
C PRO A 306 -26.68 16.17 -9.23
N ASP A 307 -26.89 16.31 -7.92
CA ASP A 307 -26.74 17.58 -7.19
C ASP A 307 -25.35 17.72 -6.51
N ASP A 308 -24.44 16.77 -6.73
CA ASP A 308 -23.11 16.75 -6.10
C ASP A 308 -22.12 17.67 -6.85
N PRO A 309 -21.62 18.76 -6.23
CA PRO A 309 -20.74 19.71 -6.89
C PRO A 309 -19.35 19.13 -7.25
N ALA A 310 -18.89 18.09 -6.57
CA ALA A 310 -17.61 17.43 -6.87
C ALA A 310 -17.67 16.67 -8.21
N VAL A 311 -18.83 16.11 -8.52
CA VAL A 311 -19.13 15.47 -9.81
C VAL A 311 -19.13 16.51 -10.94
N ALA A 312 -19.80 17.65 -10.73
CA ALA A 312 -19.85 18.73 -11.71
C ALA A 312 -18.45 19.28 -12.01
N ALA A 313 -17.61 19.45 -10.98
CA ALA A 313 -16.22 19.91 -11.13
C ALA A 313 -15.35 18.90 -11.89
N ALA A 314 -15.49 17.61 -11.61
CA ALA A 314 -14.70 16.57 -12.27
C ALA A 314 -15.09 16.36 -13.75
N LEU A 315 -16.39 16.42 -14.08
CA LEU A 315 -16.87 16.35 -15.47
C LEU A 315 -16.47 17.60 -16.26
N ALA A 316 -16.55 18.79 -15.65
CA ALA A 316 -16.14 20.06 -16.26
C ALA A 316 -14.63 20.10 -16.57
N ALA A 317 -13.78 19.53 -15.69
CA ALA A 317 -12.34 19.45 -15.91
C ALA A 317 -11.95 18.60 -17.13
N ARG A 318 -12.85 17.72 -17.62
CA ARG A 318 -12.60 16.82 -18.76
C ARG A 318 -13.39 17.18 -20.02
N GLY A 319 -14.13 18.30 -20.04
CA GLY A 319 -14.86 18.77 -21.21
C GLY A 319 -15.99 17.84 -21.67
N VAL A 320 -16.59 17.09 -20.75
CA VAL A 320 -17.76 16.26 -21.04
C VAL A 320 -19.00 17.17 -20.91
N GLU A 321 -19.56 17.61 -22.03
CA GLU A 321 -20.84 18.32 -22.04
C GLU A 321 -21.95 17.43 -21.45
N GLU A 322 -22.83 18.03 -20.65
CA GLU A 322 -24.01 17.34 -20.08
C GLU A 322 -24.80 16.59 -21.17
N PRO A 323 -25.15 15.31 -20.96
CA PRO A 323 -26.13 14.66 -21.82
C PRO A 323 -27.52 15.19 -21.45
N THR A 324 -28.03 16.16 -22.20
CA THR A 324 -29.44 16.51 -22.17
C THR A 324 -30.26 15.29 -22.58
N ALA A 325 -30.86 14.61 -21.60
CA ALA A 325 -31.77 13.50 -21.84
C ALA A 325 -33.12 14.02 -22.37
N SER A 326 -33.46 13.65 -23.60
CA SER A 326 -34.84 13.40 -24.01
C SER A 326 -34.86 12.43 -25.19
N PRO A 327 -35.62 11.33 -25.14
CA PRO A 327 -35.65 10.34 -26.21
C PRO A 327 -36.65 10.78 -27.28
N THR A 328 -36.24 10.83 -28.56
CA THR A 328 -37.19 10.71 -29.67
C THR A 328 -36.55 9.99 -30.86
N THR A 329 -37.09 8.80 -31.06
CA THR A 329 -37.27 8.00 -32.27
C THR A 329 -36.73 8.54 -33.61
N ALA A 330 -35.97 7.68 -34.27
CA ALA A 330 -35.49 7.78 -35.64
C ALA A 330 -36.58 8.17 -36.66
N THR A 331 -36.27 9.12 -37.54
CA THR A 331 -36.58 9.10 -38.99
C THR A 331 -35.72 10.15 -39.70
N ALA A 332 -35.04 9.76 -40.78
CA ALA A 332 -34.51 10.63 -41.82
C ALA A 332 -35.11 10.18 -43.17
N PRO A 333 -34.97 10.91 -44.30
CA PRO A 333 -34.42 12.26 -44.53
C PRO A 333 -35.33 13.16 -45.41
N THR A 334 -35.00 14.45 -45.60
CA THR A 334 -34.97 15.19 -46.91
C THR A 334 -34.63 16.69 -46.76
N ALA A 335 -33.46 17.04 -47.31
CA ALA A 335 -33.04 18.20 -48.13
C ALA A 335 -33.43 19.70 -47.87
N THR A 336 -32.36 20.51 -47.97
CA THR A 336 -32.16 21.82 -48.65
C THR A 336 -32.45 23.16 -47.94
N GLY A 337 -31.39 23.99 -47.83
CA GLY A 337 -31.47 25.47 -47.86
C GLY A 337 -30.32 26.25 -47.17
N SER A 338 -29.47 26.89 -47.97
CA SER A 338 -28.55 28.06 -47.75
C SER A 338 -28.93 29.10 -46.67
N SER A 339 -28.11 30.05 -46.18
CA SER A 339 -26.69 30.47 -46.31
C SER A 339 -26.42 31.56 -45.22
N ASP A 340 -25.13 31.92 -45.02
CA ASP A 340 -24.56 33.20 -44.49
C ASP A 340 -24.86 33.56 -43.01
N GLY A 341 -23.98 34.13 -42.17
CA GLY A 341 -22.67 34.79 -42.25
C GLY A 341 -22.48 35.66 -40.98
N ASP A 342 -21.23 36.00 -40.63
CA ASP A 342 -20.74 37.04 -39.68
C ASP A 342 -20.90 36.76 -38.15
N GLU A 343 -19.83 36.55 -37.36
CA GLU A 343 -18.77 37.46 -36.85
C GLU A 343 -19.22 38.50 -35.79
N ASP A 344 -18.60 38.36 -34.59
CA ASP A 344 -18.28 39.33 -33.52
C ASP A 344 -19.33 40.32 -32.97
N ASP A 345 -19.57 40.31 -31.65
CA ASP A 345 -18.85 41.16 -30.67
C ASP A 345 -19.63 41.32 -29.32
N LEU A 346 -18.89 41.12 -28.20
CA LEU A 346 -19.02 41.71 -26.84
C LEU A 346 -20.30 41.39 -26.03
N VAL A 347 -20.29 41.15 -24.71
CA VAL A 347 -19.82 42.05 -23.64
C VAL A 347 -19.67 41.31 -22.28
N GLU A 348 -18.68 41.76 -21.51
CA GLU A 348 -18.65 41.98 -20.05
C GLU A 348 -18.50 40.83 -19.04
N ASP A 349 -17.38 40.92 -18.31
CA ASP A 349 -17.09 40.35 -17.01
C ASP A 349 -18.26 40.52 -16.02
N ALA A 350 -18.78 39.40 -15.53
CA ALA A 350 -19.54 39.34 -14.29
C ALA A 350 -18.85 38.35 -13.35
N GLU A 351 -18.04 38.91 -12.46
CA GLU A 351 -17.48 38.26 -11.28
C GLU A 351 -18.61 37.57 -10.48
N LEU A 352 -18.70 36.24 -10.57
CA LEU A 352 -19.59 35.44 -9.73
C LEU A 352 -18.89 35.23 -8.37
N PRO A 353 -19.56 35.48 -7.24
CA PRO A 353 -18.94 35.32 -5.94
C PRO A 353 -18.68 33.83 -5.71
N ALA A 354 -17.43 33.47 -5.45
CA ALA A 354 -17.06 32.20 -4.85
C ALA A 354 -17.61 32.18 -3.41
N GLY A 355 -18.85 31.71 -3.27
CA GLY A 355 -19.31 31.15 -2.02
C GLY A 355 -18.98 29.67 -2.07
N GLU A 356 -18.00 29.22 -1.30
CA GLU A 356 -17.97 27.85 -0.80
C GLU A 356 -19.32 27.62 -0.11
N VAL A 357 -20.19 26.87 -0.76
CA VAL A 357 -21.34 26.28 -0.10
C VAL A 357 -20.80 24.97 0.46
N GLU A 358 -20.21 25.04 1.65
CA GLU A 358 -19.89 23.85 2.43
C GLU A 358 -21.22 23.13 2.71
N ASP A 359 -21.32 21.86 2.33
CA ASP A 359 -22.47 21.02 2.67
C ASP A 359 -22.41 20.81 4.19
N PRO A 360 -23.42 21.23 4.99
CA PRO A 360 -23.37 21.13 6.44
C PRO A 360 -23.24 19.68 6.96
N LEU A 361 -23.42 18.66 6.10
CA LEU A 361 -23.16 17.27 6.46
C LEU A 361 -21.67 16.88 6.44
N ASP A 362 -20.80 17.58 5.70
CA ASP A 362 -19.40 17.17 5.51
C ASP A 362 -18.58 17.27 6.81
N ASP A 363 -18.89 18.22 7.68
CA ASP A 363 -18.22 18.37 8.99
C ASP A 363 -18.74 17.41 10.06
N GLU A 364 -19.94 16.82 9.87
CA GLU A 364 -20.63 16.00 10.88
C GLU A 364 -20.45 14.49 10.65
N VAL A 365 -19.93 14.08 9.48
CA VAL A 365 -19.75 12.66 9.15
C VAL A 365 -18.29 12.31 8.89
N VAL A 366 -17.98 11.03 9.06
CA VAL A 366 -16.76 10.40 8.55
C VAL A 366 -17.18 9.40 7.48
N THR A 367 -16.64 9.52 6.28
CA THR A 367 -16.93 8.61 5.16
C THR A 367 -15.77 7.62 4.99
N ALA A 368 -16.04 6.34 5.14
CA ALA A 368 -15.06 5.28 4.94
C ALA A 368 -15.34 4.50 3.65
N LEU A 369 -14.30 4.24 2.85
CA LEU A 369 -14.36 3.30 1.73
C LEU A 369 -13.94 1.90 2.21
N VAL A 370 -14.84 0.93 2.14
CA VAL A 370 -14.55 -0.49 2.36
C VAL A 370 -14.11 -1.13 1.06
N ILE A 371 -12.93 -1.75 1.11
CA ILE A 371 -12.40 -2.64 0.07
C ILE A 371 -12.03 -3.99 0.70
N SER A 372 -12.03 -5.05 -0.10
CA SER A 372 -11.67 -6.40 0.36
C SER A 372 -11.28 -7.29 -0.81
N ASP A 373 -10.53 -8.37 -0.54
CA ASP A 373 -10.22 -9.45 -1.48
C ASP A 373 -9.70 -8.89 -2.81
N LEU A 374 -8.67 -8.04 -2.71
CA LEU A 374 -8.04 -7.38 -3.84
C LEU A 374 -7.25 -8.38 -4.69
N HIS A 375 -6.73 -9.44 -4.05
CA HIS A 375 -6.01 -10.55 -4.67
C HIS A 375 -4.97 -10.07 -5.69
N CYS A 376 -4.30 -8.97 -5.38
CA CYS A 376 -3.32 -8.35 -6.26
C CYS A 376 -3.82 -8.02 -7.69
N ASN A 377 -5.10 -7.67 -7.86
CA ASN A 377 -5.57 -7.04 -9.09
C ASN A 377 -5.25 -5.53 -9.09
N VAL A 378 -4.00 -5.23 -9.43
CA VAL A 378 -3.46 -3.87 -9.48
C VAL A 378 -4.20 -2.94 -10.44
N GLY A 379 -4.93 -3.47 -11.42
CA GLY A 379 -5.75 -2.66 -12.33
C GLY A 379 -6.90 -1.92 -11.64
N MET A 380 -7.39 -2.46 -10.51
CA MET A 380 -8.44 -1.83 -9.70
C MET A 380 -7.94 -0.68 -8.82
N ALA A 381 -6.62 -0.45 -8.71
CA ALA A 381 -6.08 0.64 -7.88
C ALA A 381 -6.60 2.02 -8.31
N GLY A 382 -6.63 2.29 -9.62
CA GLY A 382 -7.18 3.53 -10.18
C GLY A 382 -8.68 3.71 -9.92
N PRO A 383 -9.54 2.73 -10.33
CA PRO A 383 -10.96 2.75 -10.02
C PRO A 383 -11.28 2.90 -8.53
N VAL A 384 -10.58 2.19 -7.63
CA VAL A 384 -10.75 2.29 -6.17
C VAL A 384 -10.42 3.69 -5.67
N ALA A 385 -9.28 4.25 -6.06
CA ALA A 385 -8.93 5.62 -5.71
C ALA A 385 -9.95 6.63 -6.26
N ARG A 386 -10.53 6.37 -7.43
CA ARG A 386 -11.59 7.21 -8.00
C ARG A 386 -12.89 7.14 -7.20
N VAL A 387 -13.28 5.95 -6.72
CA VAL A 387 -14.42 5.81 -5.80
C VAL A 387 -14.17 6.56 -4.50
N ALA A 388 -12.97 6.46 -3.92
CA ALA A 388 -12.61 7.19 -2.70
C ALA A 388 -12.75 8.72 -2.91
N ALA A 389 -12.21 9.23 -4.02
CA ALA A 389 -12.27 10.65 -4.34
C ALA A 389 -13.69 11.16 -4.62
N LEU A 390 -14.50 10.42 -5.40
CA LEU A 390 -15.90 10.80 -5.67
C LEU A 390 -16.79 10.61 -4.44
N GLY A 391 -16.44 9.69 -3.56
CA GLY A 391 -17.10 9.40 -2.30
C GLY A 391 -16.84 10.42 -1.20
N GLY A 392 -15.82 11.26 -1.34
CA GLY A 392 -15.31 12.08 -0.24
C GLY A 392 -14.83 11.22 0.94
N ALA A 393 -14.15 10.10 0.66
CA ALA A 393 -13.67 9.22 1.71
C ALA A 393 -12.59 9.91 2.55
N ASP A 394 -12.73 9.85 3.87
CA ASP A 394 -11.75 10.29 4.87
C ASP A 394 -10.74 9.19 5.20
N LEU A 395 -11.13 7.92 5.04
CA LEU A 395 -10.28 6.75 5.22
C LEU A 395 -10.72 5.56 4.35
N VAL A 396 -9.83 4.58 4.22
CA VAL A 396 -10.11 3.26 3.62
C VAL A 396 -10.05 2.19 4.70
N LEU A 397 -11.05 1.33 4.73
CA LEU A 397 -11.10 0.10 5.52
C LEU A 397 -10.85 -1.08 4.57
N ASN A 398 -9.63 -1.62 4.59
CA ASN A 398 -9.26 -2.80 3.82
C ASN A 398 -9.51 -4.06 4.66
N ALA A 399 -10.53 -4.84 4.32
CA ALA A 399 -10.89 -6.06 5.03
C ALA A 399 -10.05 -7.28 4.63
N GLY A 400 -8.86 -7.07 4.07
CA GLY A 400 -7.83 -8.09 3.88
C GLY A 400 -7.79 -8.69 2.49
N ASP A 401 -6.90 -9.66 2.31
CA ASP A 401 -6.57 -10.32 1.06
C ASP A 401 -6.08 -9.31 0.01
N THR A 402 -5.15 -8.43 0.44
CA THR A 402 -4.44 -7.49 -0.44
C THR A 402 -3.62 -8.25 -1.48
N THR A 403 -3.00 -9.34 -1.04
CA THR A 403 -2.15 -10.24 -1.83
C THR A 403 -2.87 -11.54 -2.15
N MET A 404 -2.25 -12.41 -2.94
CA MET A 404 -2.77 -13.76 -3.21
C MET A 404 -1.96 -14.86 -2.55
N ASN A 405 -0.69 -14.64 -2.27
CA ASN A 405 0.13 -15.63 -1.57
C ASN A 405 0.75 -15.09 -0.30
N GLY A 406 0.74 -13.77 -0.09
CA GLY A 406 1.38 -13.14 1.05
C GLY A 406 2.90 -13.30 1.01
N SER A 407 3.49 -13.23 -0.17
CA SER A 407 4.93 -13.40 -0.40
C SER A 407 5.67 -12.08 -0.50
N SER A 408 6.98 -12.11 -0.23
CA SER A 408 7.84 -10.92 -0.36
C SER A 408 7.88 -10.31 -1.77
N VAL A 409 7.54 -11.07 -2.82
CA VAL A 409 7.52 -10.56 -4.20
C VAL A 409 6.23 -9.81 -4.56
N GLU A 410 5.19 -9.94 -3.74
CA GLU A 410 3.89 -9.28 -3.93
C GLU A 410 3.83 -7.84 -3.38
N GLN A 411 4.98 -7.25 -3.02
CA GLN A 411 5.05 -5.85 -2.60
C GLN A 411 4.44 -4.87 -3.61
N THR A 412 4.50 -5.20 -4.91
CA THR A 412 3.87 -4.42 -5.97
C THR A 412 2.34 -4.31 -5.78
N CYS A 413 1.69 -5.34 -5.23
CA CYS A 413 0.26 -5.33 -4.94
C CYS A 413 -0.11 -4.19 -4.01
N VAL A 414 0.55 -4.15 -2.84
CA VAL A 414 0.38 -3.10 -1.82
C VAL A 414 0.74 -1.73 -2.39
N THR A 415 1.88 -1.65 -3.09
CA THR A 415 2.39 -0.37 -3.62
C THR A 415 1.45 0.24 -4.65
N ALA A 416 0.85 -0.55 -5.54
CA ALA A 416 -0.08 -0.05 -6.54
C ALA A 416 -1.30 0.66 -5.92
N PHE A 417 -1.92 0.04 -4.90
CA PHE A 417 -3.05 0.64 -4.19
C PHE A 417 -2.61 1.83 -3.34
N ALA A 418 -1.49 1.72 -2.61
CA ALA A 418 -0.98 2.83 -1.80
C ALA A 418 -0.66 4.07 -2.64
N SER A 419 0.02 3.89 -3.79
CA SER A 419 0.33 4.97 -4.71
C SER A 419 -0.94 5.62 -5.30
N ALA A 420 -1.98 4.83 -5.59
CA ALA A 420 -3.24 5.36 -6.12
C ALA A 420 -4.06 6.13 -5.06
N LEU A 421 -4.08 5.64 -3.82
CA LEU A 421 -4.81 6.26 -2.70
C LEU A 421 -4.09 7.49 -2.13
N GLY A 422 -2.79 7.63 -2.36
CA GLY A 422 -2.01 8.78 -1.91
C GLY A 422 -1.94 8.88 -0.39
N ASP A 423 -2.29 10.05 0.15
CA ASP A 423 -2.22 10.33 1.59
C ASP A 423 -3.45 9.85 2.39
N LEU A 424 -4.44 9.24 1.72
CA LEU A 424 -5.65 8.77 2.38
C LEU A 424 -5.32 7.68 3.42
N PRO A 425 -5.69 7.84 4.71
CA PRO A 425 -5.47 6.82 5.72
C PRO A 425 -6.09 5.47 5.33
N VAL A 426 -5.30 4.40 5.41
CA VAL A 426 -5.76 3.03 5.18
C VAL A 426 -5.60 2.24 6.46
N VAL A 427 -6.68 1.60 6.91
CA VAL A 427 -6.70 0.66 8.03
C VAL A 427 -7.00 -0.72 7.47
N VAL A 428 -6.15 -1.70 7.78
CA VAL A 428 -6.22 -3.04 7.21
C VAL A 428 -6.32 -4.12 8.29
N ALA A 429 -7.21 -5.09 8.05
CA ALA A 429 -7.25 -6.35 8.76
C ALA A 429 -6.84 -7.46 7.77
N ASP A 430 -5.56 -7.85 7.83
CA ASP A 430 -4.94 -8.81 6.90
C ASP A 430 -5.75 -10.10 6.79
N GLY A 431 -5.92 -10.57 5.56
CA GLY A 431 -6.67 -11.78 5.26
C GLY A 431 -5.83 -13.05 5.30
N ASN A 432 -6.43 -14.20 4.99
CA ASN A 432 -5.72 -15.47 4.99
C ASN A 432 -4.70 -15.57 3.85
N HIS A 433 -4.83 -14.79 2.77
CA HIS A 433 -3.79 -14.73 1.73
C HIS A 433 -2.65 -13.79 2.10
N ASP A 434 -2.81 -12.94 3.12
CA ASP A 434 -1.79 -12.03 3.58
C ASP A 434 -0.89 -12.69 4.64
N SER A 435 0.30 -12.12 4.86
CA SER A 435 1.26 -12.68 5.80
C SER A 435 2.01 -11.59 6.57
N ALA A 436 2.89 -11.99 7.48
CA ALA A 436 3.79 -11.06 8.15
C ALA A 436 4.64 -10.22 7.16
N ASP A 437 4.95 -10.76 5.98
CA ASP A 437 5.63 -10.02 4.92
C ASP A 437 4.70 -8.98 4.30
N THR A 438 3.43 -9.33 4.01
CA THR A 438 2.40 -8.39 3.53
C THR A 438 2.20 -7.26 4.53
N ALA A 439 1.97 -7.61 5.80
CA ALA A 439 1.81 -6.65 6.88
C ALA A 439 3.01 -5.68 6.96
N ALA A 440 4.23 -6.18 6.79
CA ALA A 440 5.43 -5.34 6.79
C ALA A 440 5.47 -4.38 5.60
N GLN A 441 5.03 -4.84 4.43
CA GLN A 441 4.92 -4.02 3.20
C GLN A 441 3.83 -2.94 3.35
N GLU A 442 2.68 -3.28 3.93
CA GLU A 442 1.58 -2.34 4.19
C GLU A 442 1.98 -1.26 5.19
N ARG A 443 2.64 -1.63 6.30
CA ARG A 443 3.23 -0.64 7.22
C ARG A 443 4.28 0.23 6.54
N ALA A 444 5.09 -0.33 5.64
CA ALA A 444 6.07 0.43 4.87
C ALA A 444 5.40 1.40 3.87
N ALA A 445 4.21 1.07 3.38
CA ALA A 445 3.35 1.93 2.57
C ALA A 445 2.59 2.99 3.40
N GLY A 446 2.71 2.96 4.74
CA GLY A 446 2.06 3.91 5.64
C GLY A 446 0.67 3.50 6.13
N TRP A 447 0.24 2.26 5.84
CA TRP A 447 -1.05 1.74 6.28
C TRP A 447 -1.01 1.32 7.76
N THR A 448 -2.18 1.37 8.40
CA THR A 448 -2.38 0.94 9.79
C THR A 448 -2.89 -0.50 9.80
N VAL A 449 -2.01 -1.45 10.08
CA VAL A 449 -2.36 -2.87 10.23
C VAL A 449 -2.92 -3.10 11.64
N LEU A 450 -4.12 -3.66 11.74
CA LEU A 450 -4.77 -3.99 13.01
C LEU A 450 -4.17 -5.27 13.60
N GLU A 451 -3.79 -5.25 14.88
CA GLU A 451 -3.05 -6.33 15.57
C GLU A 451 -3.74 -6.86 16.83
N GLY A 452 -5.05 -6.68 16.96
CA GLY A 452 -5.87 -7.12 18.10
C GLY A 452 -6.08 -6.06 19.19
N ASP A 453 -5.56 -4.85 18.99
CA ASP A 453 -5.83 -3.68 19.84
C ASP A 453 -6.75 -2.69 19.15
N VAL A 454 -7.46 -1.88 19.95
CA VAL A 454 -8.30 -0.77 19.45
C VAL A 454 -7.41 0.38 18.99
N VAL A 455 -7.62 0.85 17.77
CA VAL A 455 -6.90 1.96 17.14
C VAL A 455 -7.88 3.04 16.73
N GLU A 456 -7.51 4.31 16.91
CA GLU A 456 -8.33 5.45 16.52
C GLU A 456 -7.77 6.11 15.25
N VAL A 457 -8.60 6.20 14.19
CA VAL A 457 -8.24 6.80 12.89
C VAL A 457 -9.41 7.66 12.41
N GLU A 458 -9.16 8.91 12.06
CA GLU A 458 -10.20 9.90 11.69
C GLU A 458 -11.36 10.02 12.71
N GLY A 459 -11.07 9.76 13.99
CA GLY A 459 -12.05 9.79 15.08
C GLY A 459 -12.86 8.50 15.25
N LEU A 460 -12.64 7.48 14.42
CA LEU A 460 -13.27 6.17 14.55
C LEU A 460 -12.40 5.21 15.34
N ARG A 461 -12.99 4.50 16.31
CA ARG A 461 -12.37 3.47 17.14
C ARG A 461 -12.56 2.09 16.52
N LEU A 462 -11.50 1.59 15.92
CA LEU A 462 -11.48 0.38 15.10
C LEU A 462 -10.78 -0.75 15.85
N LEU A 463 -11.38 -1.93 15.86
CA LEU A 463 -10.76 -3.16 16.35
C LEU A 463 -10.63 -4.15 15.19
N GLY A 464 -9.57 -4.96 15.18
CA GLY A 464 -9.36 -6.01 14.19
C GLY A 464 -8.05 -6.72 14.45
N ALA A 465 -7.79 -7.78 13.69
CA ALA A 465 -6.54 -8.54 13.74
C ALA A 465 -6.31 -9.26 12.40
N PRO A 466 -5.08 -9.71 12.12
CA PRO A 466 -4.81 -10.57 10.97
C PRO A 466 -5.53 -11.91 11.10
N ASP A 467 -5.97 -12.49 9.99
CA ASP A 467 -6.49 -13.86 9.98
C ASP A 467 -5.39 -14.83 10.48
N PRO A 468 -5.71 -15.74 11.42
CA PRO A 468 -4.71 -16.68 11.94
C PRO A 468 -4.37 -17.81 10.96
N ARG A 469 -5.13 -17.95 9.87
CA ARG A 469 -4.89 -18.93 8.81
C ARG A 469 -4.03 -18.32 7.72
N ALA A 470 -3.27 -19.17 7.05
CA ALA A 470 -2.53 -18.81 5.85
C ALA A 470 -2.98 -19.70 4.69
N THR A 471 -3.46 -19.06 3.64
CA THR A 471 -3.70 -19.67 2.34
C THR A 471 -2.54 -19.34 1.45
N ARG A 472 -1.85 -20.39 1.02
CA ARG A 472 -0.81 -20.26 0.01
C ARG A 472 -1.35 -20.79 -1.30
N LEU A 473 -1.01 -20.10 -2.38
CA LEU A 473 -1.26 -20.59 -3.72
C LEU A 473 -0.78 -22.04 -3.80
N LEU A 474 -1.64 -22.93 -4.27
CA LEU A 474 -1.32 -24.35 -4.52
C LEU A 474 -1.13 -25.25 -3.29
N ALA A 475 -1.04 -24.70 -2.07
CA ALA A 475 -0.96 -25.48 -0.82
C ALA A 475 -2.29 -25.49 -0.04
N GLY A 476 -3.24 -24.61 -0.39
CA GLY A 476 -4.51 -24.49 0.30
C GLY A 476 -4.38 -23.69 1.60
N THR A 477 -5.43 -23.73 2.41
CA THR A 477 -5.53 -22.98 3.67
C THR A 477 -5.10 -23.85 4.85
N GLU A 478 -4.09 -23.41 5.60
CA GLU A 478 -3.65 -24.07 6.83
C GLU A 478 -3.65 -23.07 7.99
N ALA A 479 -3.83 -23.59 9.22
CA ALA A 479 -3.59 -22.79 10.41
C ALA A 479 -2.09 -22.46 10.53
N THR A 480 -1.74 -21.22 10.85
CA THR A 480 -0.33 -20.89 11.07
C THR A 480 0.14 -21.46 12.41
N ALA A 481 1.28 -22.15 12.42
CA ALA A 481 1.71 -23.02 13.53
C ALA A 481 1.90 -22.32 14.89
N GLU A 482 2.03 -20.98 14.90
CA GLU A 482 2.25 -20.17 16.10
C GLU A 482 1.08 -19.21 16.41
N ALA A 483 0.03 -19.15 15.57
CA ALA A 483 -1.12 -18.27 15.80
C ALA A 483 -2.20 -18.92 16.66
N PRO A 484 -3.09 -18.11 17.29
CA PRO A 484 -4.31 -18.63 17.88
C PRO A 484 -5.17 -19.35 16.84
N THR A 485 -6.08 -20.22 17.28
CA THR A 485 -7.13 -20.72 16.38
C THR A 485 -8.10 -19.58 16.04
N ALA A 486 -8.86 -19.69 14.94
CA ALA A 486 -9.88 -18.70 14.60
C ALA A 486 -10.88 -18.44 15.76
N GLY A 487 -11.33 -19.50 16.43
CA GLY A 487 -12.16 -19.37 17.63
C GLY A 487 -11.44 -18.74 18.82
N GLY A 488 -10.15 -19.03 19.02
CA GLY A 488 -9.34 -18.39 20.06
C GLY A 488 -9.18 -16.89 19.82
N LEU A 489 -8.92 -16.48 18.57
CA LEU A 489 -8.86 -15.07 18.19
C LEU A 489 -10.22 -14.39 18.37
N ALA A 490 -11.33 -15.06 18.02
CA ALA A 490 -12.68 -14.53 18.20
C ALA A 490 -12.98 -14.23 19.68
N ASP A 491 -12.63 -15.16 20.59
CA ASP A 491 -12.78 -14.98 22.04
C ASP A 491 -11.91 -13.84 22.58
N GLU A 492 -10.67 -13.71 22.08
CA GLU A 492 -9.74 -12.65 22.46
C GLU A 492 -10.24 -11.27 22.02
N LEU A 493 -10.68 -11.13 20.77
CA LEU A 493 -11.24 -9.88 20.24
C LEU A 493 -12.54 -9.50 20.95
N ALA A 494 -13.42 -10.45 21.23
CA ALA A 494 -14.63 -10.19 22.00
C ALA A 494 -14.29 -9.69 23.41
N THR A 495 -13.37 -10.35 24.11
CA THR A 495 -12.91 -9.90 25.43
C THR A 495 -12.36 -8.48 25.37
N ARG A 496 -11.50 -8.19 24.38
CA ARG A 496 -10.90 -6.87 24.17
C ARG A 496 -11.96 -5.80 23.94
N ALA A 497 -12.93 -6.06 23.07
CA ALA A 497 -14.02 -5.14 22.77
C ALA A 497 -14.89 -4.86 24.00
N CYS A 498 -15.24 -5.90 24.77
CA CYS A 498 -16.07 -5.74 25.97
C CYS A 498 -15.34 -4.96 27.07
N ASP A 499 -14.03 -5.17 27.23
CA ASP A 499 -13.20 -4.49 28.22
C ASP A 499 -12.98 -3.01 27.87
N ASP A 500 -12.94 -2.67 26.58
CA ASP A 500 -12.81 -1.31 26.06
C ASP A 500 -14.14 -0.54 26.22
N GLY A 501 -15.23 -1.11 25.71
CA GLY A 501 -16.61 -0.65 25.94
C GLY A 501 -17.14 0.42 24.97
N ASP A 502 -16.32 0.89 24.02
CA ASP A 502 -16.65 1.95 23.06
C ASP A 502 -15.96 1.72 21.70
N VAL A 503 -15.94 0.48 21.20
CA VAL A 503 -15.47 0.17 19.84
C VAL A 503 -16.57 0.49 18.83
N ASP A 504 -16.26 1.26 17.78
CA ASP A 504 -17.23 1.68 16.76
C ASP A 504 -17.42 0.60 15.68
N LEU A 505 -16.32 -0.05 15.28
CA LEU A 505 -16.35 -1.08 14.24
C LEU A 505 -15.31 -2.17 14.49
N LEU A 506 -15.74 -3.43 14.35
CA LEU A 506 -14.84 -4.57 14.21
C LEU A 506 -14.57 -4.84 12.72
N LEU A 507 -13.37 -4.53 12.24
CA LEU A 507 -12.88 -4.88 10.91
C LEU A 507 -12.11 -6.20 11.00
N ILE A 508 -12.58 -7.24 10.31
CA ILE A 508 -11.95 -8.57 10.33
C ILE A 508 -12.17 -9.28 9.01
N HIS A 509 -11.18 -9.99 8.49
CA HIS A 509 -11.31 -10.64 7.19
C HIS A 509 -12.41 -11.71 7.16
N ASP A 510 -12.36 -12.67 8.08
CA ASP A 510 -13.39 -13.73 8.19
C ASP A 510 -14.51 -13.34 9.17
N ALA A 511 -15.72 -13.27 8.63
CA ALA A 511 -16.92 -12.86 9.35
C ALA A 511 -17.30 -13.78 10.53
N SER A 512 -16.84 -15.04 10.55
CA SER A 512 -17.07 -15.96 11.66
C SER A 512 -16.34 -15.54 12.95
N ILE A 513 -15.21 -14.84 12.82
CA ILE A 513 -14.41 -14.35 13.94
C ILE A 513 -15.10 -13.17 14.63
N ALA A 514 -15.91 -12.40 13.91
CA ALA A 514 -16.67 -11.28 14.47
C ALA A 514 -17.88 -11.72 15.33
N ALA A 515 -18.39 -12.94 15.13
CA ALA A 515 -19.66 -13.37 15.70
C ALA A 515 -19.73 -13.24 17.23
N PRO A 516 -18.74 -13.69 18.03
CA PRO A 516 -18.80 -13.57 19.49
C PRO A 516 -18.89 -12.12 19.99
N SER A 517 -18.20 -11.18 19.34
CA SER A 517 -18.23 -9.76 19.69
C SER A 517 -19.61 -9.13 19.45
N LEU A 518 -20.25 -9.48 18.33
CA LEU A 518 -21.60 -9.01 17.97
C LEU A 518 -22.69 -9.64 18.85
N GLU A 519 -22.58 -10.93 19.16
CA GLU A 519 -23.53 -11.65 20.01
C GLU A 519 -23.57 -11.12 21.43
N GLN A 520 -22.41 -10.79 21.99
CA GLN A 520 -22.28 -10.21 23.32
C GLN A 520 -22.69 -8.72 23.34
N GLY A 521 -22.75 -8.06 22.17
CA GLY A 521 -23.01 -6.64 22.03
C GLY A 521 -21.83 -5.78 22.47
N CYS A 522 -20.62 -6.29 22.30
CA CYS A 522 -19.38 -5.58 22.64
C CYS A 522 -18.88 -4.70 21.50
N VAL A 523 -19.39 -4.92 20.29
CA VAL A 523 -19.25 -4.01 19.15
C VAL A 523 -20.63 -3.82 18.50
N PRO A 524 -20.96 -2.61 18.00
CA PRO A 524 -22.24 -2.35 17.36
C PRO A 524 -22.30 -2.87 15.92
N ALA A 525 -21.14 -2.97 15.25
CA ALA A 525 -21.06 -3.44 13.88
C ALA A 525 -19.75 -4.19 13.56
N SER A 526 -19.80 -5.04 12.53
CA SER A 526 -18.60 -5.62 11.91
C SER A 526 -18.64 -5.51 10.39
N VAL A 527 -17.45 -5.37 9.80
CA VAL A 527 -17.23 -5.40 8.35
C VAL A 527 -16.18 -6.47 8.04
N SER A 528 -16.48 -7.31 7.05
CA SER A 528 -15.63 -8.45 6.67
C SER A 528 -15.60 -8.69 5.17
N GLY A 529 -14.74 -9.62 4.74
CA GLY A 529 -14.58 -10.09 3.36
C GLY A 529 -14.60 -11.61 3.27
N HIS A 530 -13.55 -12.19 2.69
CA HIS A 530 -13.21 -13.62 2.65
C HIS A 530 -14.05 -14.48 1.71
N TYR A 531 -15.38 -14.33 1.73
CA TYR A 531 -16.27 -15.23 1.00
C TYR A 531 -16.46 -14.86 -0.48
N HIS A 532 -15.91 -13.72 -0.92
CA HIS A 532 -16.10 -13.13 -2.26
C HIS A 532 -17.58 -12.98 -2.67
N VAL A 533 -18.45 -12.89 -1.67
CA VAL A 533 -19.88 -12.67 -1.84
C VAL A 533 -20.30 -11.61 -0.86
N ARG A 534 -21.20 -10.73 -1.30
CA ARG A 534 -21.76 -9.71 -0.44
C ARG A 534 -22.96 -10.24 0.32
N THR A 535 -23.04 -9.90 1.60
CA THR A 535 -24.29 -9.87 2.34
C THR A 535 -24.61 -8.43 2.69
N ASP A 536 -25.86 -8.01 2.44
CA ASP A 536 -26.35 -6.71 2.92
C ASP A 536 -26.28 -6.66 4.47
N PRO A 537 -26.25 -5.47 5.10
CA PRO A 537 -26.19 -5.36 6.55
C PRO A 537 -27.31 -6.14 7.23
N GLU A 538 -26.93 -7.11 8.07
CA GLU A 538 -27.85 -8.02 8.74
C GLU A 538 -27.59 -8.10 10.25
N GLN A 539 -28.63 -8.35 11.04
CA GLN A 539 -28.48 -8.46 12.48
C GLN A 539 -27.87 -9.81 12.87
N VAL A 540 -26.76 -9.77 13.59
CA VAL A 540 -26.14 -10.92 14.24
C VAL A 540 -26.06 -10.63 15.74
N GLY A 541 -26.85 -11.34 16.53
CA GLY A 541 -26.93 -11.09 17.95
C GLY A 541 -27.41 -9.68 18.28
N ARG A 542 -26.53 -8.84 18.84
CA ARG A 542 -26.84 -7.47 19.27
C ARG A 542 -26.24 -6.39 18.35
N GLY A 543 -25.45 -6.78 17.36
CA GLY A 543 -24.85 -5.87 16.39
C GLY A 543 -25.29 -6.18 14.95
N ILE A 544 -24.76 -5.40 14.02
CA ILE A 544 -24.99 -5.57 12.58
C ILE A 544 -23.72 -6.03 11.89
N ARG A 545 -23.83 -7.08 11.07
CA ARG A 545 -22.75 -7.60 10.25
C ARG A 545 -22.94 -7.17 8.81
N TYR A 546 -21.85 -6.76 8.15
CA TYR A 546 -21.75 -6.61 6.71
C TYR A 546 -20.59 -7.43 6.18
N ILE A 547 -20.81 -8.18 5.11
CA ILE A 547 -19.76 -8.92 4.39
C ILE A 547 -19.64 -8.29 3.01
N SER A 548 -18.48 -7.72 2.71
CA SER A 548 -18.13 -7.19 1.40
C SER A 548 -17.83 -8.35 0.44
N SER A 549 -18.24 -8.17 -0.82
CA SER A 549 -17.70 -8.99 -1.91
C SER A 549 -16.27 -8.55 -2.25
N SER A 550 -15.64 -9.25 -3.19
CA SER A 550 -14.32 -8.88 -3.72
C SER A 550 -14.37 -7.56 -4.47
N THR A 551 -13.49 -6.64 -4.10
CA THR A 551 -13.26 -5.37 -4.79
C THR A 551 -12.48 -5.55 -6.09
N ALA A 552 -11.89 -6.72 -6.30
CA ALA A 552 -11.15 -7.07 -7.52
C ALA A 552 -11.89 -8.06 -8.43
N GLY A 553 -13.14 -8.41 -8.12
CA GLY A 553 -13.91 -9.41 -8.88
C GLY A 553 -13.28 -10.80 -8.81
N ALA A 554 -12.72 -11.18 -7.66
CA ALA A 554 -12.12 -12.48 -7.44
C ALA A 554 -13.15 -13.60 -7.53
N VAL A 555 -12.82 -14.65 -8.27
CA VAL A 555 -13.64 -15.86 -8.43
C VAL A 555 -12.81 -17.05 -7.97
N LEU A 556 -13.45 -17.98 -7.26
CA LEU A 556 -12.78 -19.18 -6.75
C LEU A 556 -12.01 -19.90 -7.86
N ASN A 557 -10.74 -20.22 -7.58
CA ASN A 557 -9.81 -20.90 -8.49
C ASN A 557 -9.55 -20.16 -9.82
N GLN A 558 -9.76 -18.85 -9.86
CA GLN A 558 -9.37 -18.01 -10.99
C GLN A 558 -8.39 -16.93 -10.53
N LEU A 559 -7.40 -16.67 -11.37
CA LEU A 559 -6.48 -15.55 -11.16
C LEU A 559 -7.25 -14.25 -11.35
N THR A 560 -6.83 -13.19 -10.68
CA THR A 560 -7.51 -11.87 -10.68
C THR A 560 -6.79 -10.83 -11.54
N VAL A 561 -5.81 -11.25 -12.34
CA VAL A 561 -5.02 -10.34 -13.19
C VAL A 561 -5.62 -10.22 -14.57
N GLY A 562 -5.58 -8.99 -15.11
CA GLY A 562 -6.28 -8.64 -16.34
C GLY A 562 -7.63 -7.97 -16.04
N PRO A 563 -8.53 -7.93 -17.02
CA PRO A 563 -9.93 -7.57 -16.81
C PRO A 563 -10.62 -8.40 -15.71
N LEU A 564 -11.69 -7.85 -15.14
CA LEU A 564 -12.44 -8.50 -14.06
C LEU A 564 -13.03 -9.85 -14.50
N ASN A 565 -12.80 -10.90 -13.71
CA ASN A 565 -13.41 -12.22 -13.93
C ASN A 565 -14.79 -12.35 -13.29
N GLY A 566 -14.96 -11.73 -12.12
CA GLY A 566 -16.22 -11.61 -11.39
C GLY A 566 -16.67 -10.16 -11.26
N THR A 567 -17.83 -9.98 -10.64
CA THR A 567 -18.31 -8.65 -10.28
C THR A 567 -17.46 -8.08 -9.16
N ALA A 568 -16.86 -6.91 -9.38
CA ALA A 568 -16.13 -6.16 -8.36
C ALA A 568 -17.10 -5.26 -7.57
N GLU A 569 -16.93 -5.20 -6.25
CA GLU A 569 -17.73 -4.33 -5.38
C GLU A 569 -16.87 -3.53 -4.41
N ALA A 570 -17.22 -2.26 -4.21
CA ALA A 570 -16.67 -1.40 -3.17
C ALA A 570 -17.82 -0.71 -2.43
N THR A 571 -17.68 -0.48 -1.14
CA THR A 571 -18.78 0.03 -0.31
C THR A 571 -18.36 1.29 0.41
N LEU A 572 -19.14 2.35 0.33
CA LEU A 572 -18.95 3.52 1.18
C LEU A 572 -19.85 3.41 2.41
N LEU A 573 -19.28 3.70 3.57
CA LEU A 573 -19.95 3.78 4.86
C LEU A 573 -19.87 5.21 5.39
N ARG A 574 -20.95 5.72 5.97
CA ARG A 574 -20.97 7.00 6.68
C ARG A 574 -21.16 6.76 8.16
N PHE A 575 -20.30 7.37 8.95
CA PHE A 575 -20.34 7.36 10.40
C PHE A 575 -20.67 8.76 10.91
N ASP A 576 -21.36 8.84 12.02
CA ASP A 576 -21.50 10.06 12.81
C ASP A 576 -20.14 10.40 13.44
N ARG A 577 -19.66 11.62 13.24
CA ARG A 577 -18.33 12.04 13.73
C ARG A 577 -18.31 12.24 15.26
N GLU A 578 -19.45 12.48 15.92
CA GLU A 578 -19.50 12.71 17.36
C GLU A 578 -19.46 11.41 18.15
N ASP A 579 -20.22 10.40 17.73
CA ASP A 579 -20.43 9.16 18.48
C ASP A 579 -20.02 7.87 17.75
N GLY A 580 -19.43 7.97 16.55
CA GLY A 580 -18.89 6.84 15.80
C GLY A 580 -19.97 5.90 15.24
N ARG A 581 -21.25 6.28 15.30
CA ARG A 581 -22.36 5.42 14.86
C ARG A 581 -22.46 5.35 13.35
N LEU A 582 -22.59 4.14 12.80
CA LEU A 582 -22.92 3.94 11.39
C LEU A 582 -24.30 4.49 11.04
N LEU A 583 -24.34 5.35 10.03
CA LEU A 583 -25.53 6.07 9.57
C LEU A 583 -26.10 5.46 8.30
N SER A 584 -25.25 5.25 7.30
CA SER A 584 -25.67 4.82 5.98
C SER A 584 -24.55 4.16 5.20
N TRP A 585 -24.94 3.45 4.14
CA TRP A 585 -24.02 2.79 3.23
C TRP A 585 -24.49 2.93 1.78
N ARG A 586 -23.56 2.83 0.83
CA ARG A 586 -23.86 2.68 -0.60
C ARG A 586 -22.86 1.77 -1.28
N LEU A 587 -23.30 1.13 -2.33
CA LEU A 587 -22.53 0.17 -3.10
C LEU A 587 -22.11 0.76 -4.44
N VAL A 588 -20.87 0.47 -4.83
CA VAL A 588 -20.37 0.61 -6.19
C VAL A 588 -20.09 -0.78 -6.72
N THR A 589 -20.62 -1.09 -7.89
CA THR A 589 -20.46 -2.41 -8.52
C THR A 589 -19.92 -2.23 -9.92
N ALA A 590 -18.85 -2.94 -10.28
CA ALA A 590 -18.30 -3.00 -11.64
C ALA A 590 -18.38 -4.44 -12.18
N SER A 591 -18.96 -4.61 -13.37
CA SER A 591 -19.09 -5.92 -14.01
C SER A 591 -17.86 -6.28 -14.86
N PRO A 592 -17.68 -7.57 -15.23
CA PRO A 592 -16.73 -7.99 -16.26
C PRO A 592 -16.92 -7.35 -17.63
N GLN A 593 -18.03 -6.63 -17.87
CA GLN A 593 -18.30 -5.87 -19.09
C GLN A 593 -17.88 -4.39 -18.97
N ALA A 594 -17.18 -4.01 -17.89
CA ALA A 594 -16.82 -2.65 -17.53
C ALA A 594 -18.03 -1.71 -17.27
N GLU A 595 -19.20 -2.28 -17.03
CA GLU A 595 -20.39 -1.52 -16.64
C GLU A 595 -20.37 -1.28 -15.12
N VAL A 596 -20.58 -0.04 -14.72
CA VAL A 596 -20.57 0.39 -13.33
C VAL A 596 -21.96 0.85 -12.91
N THR A 597 -22.37 0.42 -11.72
CA THR A 597 -23.57 0.94 -11.06
C THR A 597 -23.21 1.50 -9.70
N VAL A 598 -23.92 2.54 -9.30
CA VAL A 598 -23.78 3.15 -7.98
C VAL A 598 -25.15 3.20 -7.34
N SER A 599 -25.30 2.54 -6.19
CA SER A 599 -26.57 2.54 -5.48
C SER A 599 -26.85 3.91 -4.83
N PRO A 600 -28.12 4.24 -4.55
CA PRO A 600 -28.42 5.32 -3.61
C PRO A 600 -27.89 4.99 -2.22
N TRP A 601 -27.72 6.01 -1.39
CA TRP A 601 -27.48 5.84 0.05
C TRP A 601 -28.66 5.10 0.70
N GLN A 602 -28.33 4.07 1.47
CA GLN A 602 -29.27 3.27 2.25
C GLN A 602 -28.96 3.46 3.73
N ALA A 603 -29.99 3.55 4.57
CA ALA A 603 -29.79 3.64 6.01
C ALA A 603 -29.12 2.37 6.55
N TRP A 604 -28.19 2.53 7.49
CA TRP A 604 -27.66 1.41 8.25
C TRP A 604 -28.76 0.89 9.20
N PRO A 605 -29.01 -0.42 9.28
CA PRO A 605 -30.05 -0.95 10.15
C PRO A 605 -29.76 -0.64 11.63
N GLU A 606 -30.78 -0.24 12.38
CA GLU A 606 -30.69 -0.20 13.84
C GLU A 606 -30.88 -1.63 14.38
N PRO A 607 -30.04 -2.11 15.32
CA PRO A 607 -30.23 -3.42 15.92
C PRO A 607 -31.61 -3.54 16.56
N GLU A 608 -32.39 -4.56 16.20
CA GLU A 608 -33.66 -4.81 16.86
C GLU A 608 -33.41 -5.24 18.30
N ALA A 609 -34.14 -4.64 19.24
CA ALA A 609 -34.09 -5.05 20.63
C ALA A 609 -34.52 -6.52 20.73
N GLN A 610 -33.58 -7.39 21.11
CA GLN A 610 -33.91 -8.79 21.36
C GLN A 610 -35.04 -8.84 22.38
N ALA A 611 -36.15 -9.52 22.03
CA ALA A 611 -37.23 -9.76 22.96
C ALA A 611 -36.62 -10.49 24.16
N THR A 612 -36.45 -9.78 25.28
CA THR A 612 -36.07 -10.40 26.54
C THR A 612 -37.07 -11.50 26.78
N ASP A 613 -36.58 -12.73 26.92
CA ASP A 613 -37.39 -13.88 27.29
C ASP A 613 -38.10 -13.50 28.59
N VAL A 614 -39.36 -13.08 28.46
CA VAL A 614 -40.17 -12.68 29.60
C VAL A 614 -40.36 -13.97 30.37
N ALA A 615 -39.56 -14.12 31.42
CA ALA A 615 -39.60 -15.22 32.36
C ALA A 615 -41.06 -15.64 32.53
N ALA A 616 -41.40 -16.81 31.99
CA ALA A 616 -42.72 -17.37 32.06
C ALA A 616 -43.12 -17.39 33.54
N ALA A 617 -44.04 -16.49 33.91
CA ALA A 617 -44.67 -16.51 35.22
C ALA A 617 -45.21 -17.93 35.43
N PRO A 618 -45.01 -18.56 36.61
CA PRO A 618 -45.44 -19.93 36.81
C PRO A 618 -46.96 -20.00 36.64
N PRO A 619 -47.50 -20.90 35.80
CA PRO A 619 -48.93 -20.98 35.60
C PRO A 619 -49.58 -21.43 36.91
N SER A 620 -50.27 -20.49 37.55
CA SER A 620 -51.17 -20.80 38.65
C SER A 620 -52.55 -21.14 38.09
N LEU A 621 -53.06 -22.27 38.58
CA LEU A 621 -54.47 -22.70 38.63
C LEU A 621 -54.99 -23.58 37.47
N LEU A 622 -55.14 -24.85 37.83
CA LEU A 622 -56.05 -25.89 37.31
C LEU A 622 -57.39 -25.37 36.75
N PRO A 623 -57.92 -26.08 35.74
CA PRO A 623 -59.33 -26.48 35.69
C PRO A 623 -59.51 -28.01 35.71
N PRO A 624 -60.74 -28.52 35.97
CA PRO A 624 -60.95 -29.87 36.46
C PRO A 624 -60.99 -30.92 35.35
N ALA A 625 -60.73 -32.17 35.76
CA ALA A 625 -60.83 -33.38 34.97
C ALA A 625 -62.25 -33.62 34.44
N THR A 626 -62.34 -34.04 33.17
CA THR A 626 -63.40 -34.94 32.68
C THR A 626 -62.80 -35.97 31.75
N GLU A 627 -63.22 -37.21 32.01
CA GLU A 627 -62.89 -38.47 31.35
C GLU A 627 -63.32 -38.49 29.87
N ASP A 628 -62.54 -39.18 29.03
CA ASP A 628 -62.98 -40.21 28.05
C ASP A 628 -62.05 -40.27 26.82
N GLY A 629 -61.53 -41.47 26.52
CA GLY A 629 -61.41 -41.98 25.15
C GLY A 629 -60.04 -42.01 24.45
N GLU A 630 -59.40 -43.19 24.51
CA GLU A 630 -58.53 -43.88 23.53
C GLU A 630 -57.21 -43.25 22.96
N PRO A 631 -56.14 -44.07 22.75
CA PRO A 631 -54.85 -43.61 22.23
C PRO A 631 -54.79 -43.65 20.69
N VAL A 632 -54.15 -42.64 20.09
CA VAL A 632 -53.76 -42.63 18.66
C VAL A 632 -52.23 -42.56 18.57
N ASP A 633 -51.71 -43.37 17.65
CA ASP A 633 -50.31 -43.66 17.31
C ASP A 633 -49.47 -42.40 16.99
N PRO A 634 -48.15 -42.39 17.29
CA PRO A 634 -47.26 -41.27 16.99
C PRO A 634 -46.59 -41.49 15.64
N ASP A 635 -47.28 -41.16 14.55
CA ASP A 635 -46.68 -40.96 13.22
C ASP A 635 -47.64 -40.10 12.40
N ASP A 636 -47.61 -38.78 12.60
CA ASP A 636 -48.05 -37.76 11.64
C ASP A 636 -48.00 -36.36 12.27
N VAL A 637 -46.85 -35.67 12.20
CA VAL A 637 -46.79 -34.23 11.88
C VAL A 637 -45.44 -33.91 11.23
N ALA A 638 -45.46 -33.71 9.92
CA ALA A 638 -44.44 -32.98 9.18
C ALA A 638 -44.78 -31.47 9.18
N GLY A 639 -43.74 -30.62 9.18
CA GLY A 639 -43.81 -29.30 8.53
C GLY A 639 -43.29 -28.09 9.30
N ALA A 640 -41.97 -27.90 9.31
CA ALA A 640 -41.33 -26.58 9.33
C ALA A 640 -40.05 -26.66 8.46
N PRO A 641 -39.78 -25.75 7.52
CA PRO A 641 -38.59 -25.84 6.69
C PRO A 641 -37.36 -25.39 7.48
N GLY A 642 -36.42 -26.31 7.67
CA GLY A 642 -35.10 -26.08 8.25
C GLY A 642 -34.09 -25.62 7.19
N GLN A 643 -33.10 -24.85 7.65
CA GLN A 643 -31.90 -24.45 6.92
C GLN A 643 -31.14 -25.69 6.40
N PRO A 644 -30.45 -25.63 5.24
CA PRO A 644 -29.64 -26.75 4.77
C PRO A 644 -28.46 -26.99 5.72
N ALA A 645 -28.27 -28.25 6.12
CA ALA A 645 -27.08 -28.65 6.84
C ALA A 645 -25.87 -28.59 5.89
N LEU A 646 -24.85 -27.85 6.30
CA LEU A 646 -23.59 -27.70 5.59
C LEU A 646 -22.55 -28.70 6.13
N ASP A 647 -21.61 -29.12 5.30
CA ASP A 647 -20.45 -29.89 5.76
C ASP A 647 -19.38 -28.99 6.42
N GLU A 648 -18.27 -29.58 6.87
CA GLU A 648 -17.16 -28.86 7.53
C GLU A 648 -16.45 -27.84 6.60
N GLU A 649 -16.82 -27.80 5.32
CA GLU A 649 -16.35 -26.85 4.30
C GLU A 649 -17.45 -25.88 3.84
N GLY A 650 -18.64 -25.91 4.46
CA GLY A 650 -19.72 -24.95 4.22
C GLY A 650 -20.61 -25.26 2.99
N GLN A 651 -20.59 -26.48 2.45
CA GLN A 651 -21.40 -26.86 1.27
C GLN A 651 -22.71 -27.58 1.65
N PRO A 652 -23.83 -27.36 0.93
CA PRO A 652 -25.08 -28.07 1.17
C PRO A 652 -24.94 -29.58 0.88
N LEU A 653 -25.34 -30.42 1.83
CA LEU A 653 -25.40 -31.87 1.63
C LEU A 653 -26.49 -32.22 0.58
N ASP A 654 -26.08 -32.83 -0.54
CA ASP A 654 -26.95 -33.29 -1.62
C ASP A 654 -27.90 -34.40 -1.13
N ASP A 655 -29.22 -34.15 -1.11
CA ASP A 655 -30.23 -35.12 -0.73
C ASP A 655 -30.60 -36.00 -1.92
N GLY A 656 -29.86 -37.10 -2.07
CA GLY A 656 -30.11 -38.08 -3.14
C GLY A 656 -31.52 -38.68 -3.10
N THR A 657 -32.48 -38.07 -3.80
CA THR A 657 -33.74 -38.70 -4.20
C THR A 657 -33.66 -39.14 -5.65
N GLY A 658 -33.32 -40.41 -5.85
CA GLY A 658 -33.36 -41.07 -7.15
C GLY A 658 -34.78 -41.52 -7.55
N GLU A 659 -35.09 -41.44 -8.84
CA GLU A 659 -36.19 -42.18 -9.48
C GLU A 659 -35.66 -43.38 -10.30
N PRO A 660 -36.47 -44.44 -10.52
CA PRO A 660 -35.96 -45.80 -10.65
C PRO A 660 -35.86 -46.34 -12.09
N GLY A 661 -34.78 -47.07 -12.35
CA GLY A 661 -34.75 -48.43 -12.92
C GLY A 661 -35.32 -48.71 -14.31
N ALA A 662 -34.43 -49.04 -15.26
CA ALA A 662 -34.70 -50.06 -16.27
C ALA A 662 -33.42 -50.87 -16.57
N ASP A 663 -33.53 -52.18 -16.34
CA ASP A 663 -32.51 -53.22 -16.49
C ASP A 663 -31.95 -53.36 -17.91
N GLY A 664 -30.67 -53.78 -18.00
CA GLY A 664 -30.08 -54.21 -19.27
C GLY A 664 -28.59 -54.55 -19.18
N ALA A 665 -28.26 -55.69 -18.58
CA ALA A 665 -26.91 -56.24 -18.53
C ALA A 665 -26.33 -56.59 -19.92
N GLY A 666 -25.02 -56.42 -20.08
CA GLY A 666 -24.20 -57.42 -20.78
C GLY A 666 -23.50 -57.02 -22.07
N ALA A 667 -22.32 -56.43 -21.90
CA ALA A 667 -21.05 -56.83 -22.53
C ALA A 667 -20.79 -56.69 -24.04
N THR A 668 -19.50 -56.39 -24.29
CA THR A 668 -18.68 -56.60 -25.51
C THR A 668 -18.62 -55.48 -26.56
N ALA A 669 -17.46 -54.83 -26.61
CA ALA A 669 -16.86 -54.26 -27.81
C ALA A 669 -15.75 -55.24 -28.30
N PRO A 670 -15.08 -55.08 -29.46
CA PRO A 670 -15.33 -54.25 -30.66
C PRO A 670 -15.20 -55.14 -31.95
N PRO A 671 -15.06 -54.66 -33.22
CA PRO A 671 -13.93 -53.85 -33.72
C PRO A 671 -14.24 -52.76 -34.79
N ALA A 672 -13.37 -51.74 -34.80
CA ALA A 672 -12.73 -51.03 -35.92
C ALA A 672 -13.43 -50.88 -37.30
N THR A 673 -13.67 -49.60 -37.67
CA THR A 673 -13.38 -48.86 -38.95
C THR A 673 -13.65 -49.52 -40.33
N PRO A 674 -13.89 -48.78 -41.45
CA PRO A 674 -13.51 -47.38 -41.71
C PRO A 674 -14.50 -46.49 -42.52
N GLY A 675 -14.19 -45.19 -42.60
CA GLY A 675 -14.34 -44.41 -43.84
C GLY A 675 -15.51 -43.43 -43.92
N GLY A 676 -15.19 -42.15 -44.05
CA GLY A 676 -16.11 -41.06 -44.35
C GLY A 676 -15.56 -39.72 -43.91
#